data_AF-A0A2A3L6S5-F1
#
_entry.id   AF-A0A2A3L6S5-F1
#
_cell.length_a   1.000
_cell.length_b   1.000
_cell.length_c   1.000
_cell.angle_alpha   90.00
_cell.angle_beta   90.00
_cell.angle_gamma   90.00
#
_symmetry.space_group_name_H-M   'P 1'
#
loop_
_entity.id
_entity.type
_entity.pdbx_description
1 polymer ?
#
loop_
_entity_poly.entity_id
_entity_poly.type
_entity_poly.pdbx_seq_one_letter_code
_entity_poly.pdbx_strand_id
1 'polypeptide(L)'
;MTVTAIDPAEQAHPAPSAGTKRVQGGLLDPKMLWRSTPDALRKLDPRTLWRNPVMFIVEIGAAWSTVLAIVGPTWFAWLTVIWLWLTVLFANLAEAVAEGRGKAQAETLRRAKTQTMARRLRDWAPGSTGIEEAVAATALQQGDIVVVEAGQVIPGDGDVVEGIASVDESAITGESAPVIRESGGDRSAVTGGTTVLSDRIVVQITQKPGESFIDRMIALVEGANRQKTPNEIALNILLAALTIIFVFAVATLQPLAIYSKVNNPGVPDTQALNTSGVTGIVMVSLLVCLIPTTIGALLSAIGIAGMDRLVQRNVLAMSGRAVEAAGDVNTLLLDKTGTITLGNRQAAAFIPLAGVSPEELADAAQLSSLADETPEGRSVVVFAKQHFGLRARTPGELSQAQWVAFSATTRMSGVDLDGHSLRKGAASSVAEWVRSQRGSVPHQLGEIVDGISAGGGTPLVVGESVDGRARVLGVIHLKDVVKQGMRERFDEMRRMGIRTVMITGDNPLTAKAIADEAGVDDFLAEATPEDKLQLIKREQAGGKLVAMTGDGTNDAPALAQADVGVAMNTGTSAAKEAGNMVDLDSDPTKLIEIVEIGKQLLITRGALTTFSIANDIAKYFAIIPAMFVALFPGLGLINVMRLHSPQSSILSAVIFNAIIIVLLIPLSLRGVRYTPSSASKLLSRNLYIYGLGGIVAPFIGIKAIDLIVQFVPGMS
;
A
#
# COMPACT_ATOMS: atom_id res chain seq x y z
N MET A 1 12.46 30.18 -62.49
CA MET A 1 11.01 30.02 -62.30
C MET A 1 10.80 28.59 -61.82
N THR A 2 10.87 28.35 -60.51
CA THR A 2 9.71 28.17 -59.61
C THR A 2 8.74 27.11 -60.12
N VAL A 3 8.90 25.88 -59.61
CA VAL A 3 7.83 24.88 -59.59
C VAL A 3 7.48 24.65 -58.12
N THR A 4 6.21 24.91 -57.86
CA THR A 4 5.44 24.93 -56.62
C THR A 4 5.39 23.59 -55.91
N ALA A 5 5.51 23.65 -54.58
CA ALA A 5 5.25 22.56 -53.65
C ALA A 5 3.75 22.28 -53.52
N ILE A 6 3.39 21.00 -53.39
CA ILE A 6 2.06 20.52 -52.99
C ILE A 6 2.31 19.54 -51.83
N ASP A 7 1.96 19.96 -50.62
CA ASP A 7 1.81 19.09 -49.44
C ASP A 7 0.44 18.40 -49.47
N PRO A 8 0.33 17.09 -49.21
CA PRO A 8 -0.92 16.46 -48.86
C PRO A 8 -1.10 16.40 -47.33
N ALA A 9 -2.09 17.17 -46.87
CA ALA A 9 -2.92 17.02 -45.68
C ALA A 9 -2.48 15.99 -44.60
N GLU A 10 -1.92 16.51 -43.51
CA GLU A 10 -1.83 15.83 -42.22
C GLU A 10 -3.21 15.86 -41.53
N GLN A 11 -3.94 14.74 -41.58
CA GLN A 11 -5.13 14.55 -40.75
C GLN A 11 -4.68 14.31 -39.30
N ALA A 12 -4.62 15.39 -38.53
CA ALA A 12 -4.42 15.33 -37.09
C ALA A 12 -5.65 14.68 -36.42
N HIS A 13 -5.52 13.41 -36.04
CA HIS A 13 -6.38 12.82 -35.02
C HIS A 13 -6.13 13.57 -33.70
N PRO A 14 -7.18 14.07 -33.01
CA PRO A 14 -6.99 14.68 -31.71
C PRO A 14 -6.55 13.60 -30.73
N ALA A 15 -5.36 13.76 -30.16
CA ALA A 15 -4.89 12.97 -29.03
C ALA A 15 -5.95 13.03 -27.91
N PRO A 16 -6.34 11.89 -27.30
CA PRO A 16 -7.25 11.93 -26.17
C PRO A 16 -6.56 12.68 -25.04
N SER A 17 -7.14 13.83 -24.67
CA SER A 17 -6.68 14.66 -23.58
C SER A 17 -6.60 13.83 -22.30
N ALA A 18 -5.37 13.67 -21.81
CA ALA A 18 -5.08 13.21 -20.47
C ALA A 18 -5.84 14.06 -19.44
N GLY A 19 -6.34 13.39 -18.40
CA GLY A 19 -6.89 14.02 -17.21
C GLY A 19 -8.40 13.89 -17.08
N THR A 20 -8.90 12.66 -16.90
CA THR A 20 -10.08 12.49 -16.04
C THR A 20 -9.72 13.12 -14.69
N LYS A 21 -10.27 14.32 -14.45
CA LYS A 21 -10.18 15.00 -13.16
C LYS A 21 -10.71 14.03 -12.11
N ARG A 22 -9.81 13.34 -11.39
CA ARG A 22 -10.13 12.70 -10.11
C ARG A 22 -10.83 13.76 -9.27
N VAL A 23 -12.08 13.50 -8.92
CA VAL A 23 -12.88 14.38 -8.05
C VAL A 23 -12.19 14.39 -6.69
N GLN A 24 -11.24 15.31 -6.49
CA GLN A 24 -10.74 15.65 -5.17
C GLN A 24 -11.86 16.42 -4.47
N GLY A 25 -12.82 15.69 -3.90
CA GLY A 25 -13.72 16.24 -2.90
C GLY A 25 -12.88 16.86 -1.79
N GLY A 26 -13.09 18.15 -1.52
CA GLY A 26 -12.43 18.84 -0.42
C GLY A 26 -12.60 18.04 0.87
N LEU A 27 -11.55 17.94 1.69
CA LEU A 27 -11.56 17.04 2.85
C LEU A 27 -12.43 17.49 4.04
N LEU A 28 -13.15 18.60 3.87
CA LEU A 28 -14.29 19.01 4.66
C LEU A 28 -15.49 19.24 3.75
N ASP A 29 -15.76 18.33 2.81
CA ASP A 29 -16.96 18.43 2.00
C ASP A 29 -18.16 18.33 2.95
N PRO A 30 -18.94 19.41 3.13
CA PRO A 30 -20.09 19.40 4.04
C PRO A 30 -21.08 18.30 3.65
N LYS A 31 -21.12 17.93 2.37
CA LYS A 31 -21.94 16.81 1.87
C LYS A 31 -21.47 15.47 2.42
N MET A 32 -20.16 15.26 2.58
CA MET A 32 -19.61 14.02 3.12
C MET A 32 -19.93 13.90 4.62
N LEU A 33 -19.72 14.97 5.39
CA LEU A 33 -20.08 15.01 6.81
C LEU A 33 -21.59 14.75 7.00
N TRP A 34 -22.42 15.39 6.18
CA TRP A 34 -23.87 15.19 6.22
C TRP A 34 -24.29 13.76 5.88
N ARG A 35 -23.68 13.17 4.84
CA ARG A 35 -23.97 11.78 4.42
C ARG A 35 -23.57 10.75 5.48
N SER A 36 -22.52 10.99 6.25
CA SER A 36 -22.06 10.11 7.34
C SER A 36 -22.78 10.32 8.68
N THR A 37 -23.58 11.39 8.82
CA THR A 37 -24.27 11.72 10.08
C THR A 37 -25.27 10.63 10.54
N PRO A 38 -26.08 10.01 9.66
CA PRO A 38 -26.98 8.92 10.07
C PRO A 38 -26.24 7.72 10.66
N ASP A 39 -25.08 7.37 10.10
CA ASP A 39 -24.26 6.27 10.62
C ASP A 39 -23.59 6.66 11.95
N ALA A 40 -23.16 7.91 12.11
CA ALA A 40 -22.64 8.41 13.38
C ALA A 40 -23.68 8.35 14.51
N LEU A 41 -24.95 8.65 14.19
CA LEU A 41 -26.07 8.54 15.14
C LEU A 41 -26.38 7.09 15.50
N ARG A 42 -26.32 6.15 14.54
CA ARG A 42 -26.48 4.71 14.82
C ARG A 42 -25.40 4.15 15.74
N LYS A 43 -24.21 4.78 15.76
CA LYS A 43 -23.09 4.42 16.65
C LYS A 43 -23.22 4.98 18.07
N LEU A 44 -24.30 5.70 18.41
CA LEU A 44 -24.60 6.10 19.80
C LEU A 44 -25.16 4.93 20.66
N ASP A 45 -24.78 3.69 20.35
CA ASP A 45 -25.15 2.53 21.15
C ASP A 45 -24.03 2.24 22.17
N PRO A 46 -24.31 2.25 23.49
CA PRO A 46 -23.33 1.92 24.54
C PRO A 46 -22.61 0.59 24.31
N ARG A 47 -23.25 -0.37 23.65
CA ARG A 47 -22.68 -1.69 23.31
C ARG A 47 -21.54 -1.59 22.30
N THR A 48 -21.48 -0.51 21.53
CA THR A 48 -20.39 -0.25 20.58
C THR A 48 -19.27 0.56 21.24
N LEU A 49 -19.63 1.53 22.09
CA LEU A 49 -18.70 2.45 22.73
C LEU A 49 -17.86 1.84 23.84
N TRP A 50 -18.28 0.73 24.49
CA TRP A 50 -17.48 0.10 25.55
C TRP A 50 -16.06 -0.32 25.10
N ARG A 51 -15.85 -0.55 23.80
CA ARG A 51 -14.54 -0.87 23.20
C ARG A 51 -13.60 0.34 23.11
N ASN A 52 -14.13 1.54 23.33
CA ASN A 52 -13.41 2.81 23.46
C ASN A 52 -13.68 3.40 24.86
N PRO A 53 -12.85 3.07 25.86
CA PRO A 53 -13.11 3.43 27.25
C PRO A 53 -13.17 4.95 27.47
N VAL A 54 -12.42 5.72 26.67
CA VAL A 54 -12.43 7.19 26.72
C VAL A 54 -13.82 7.73 26.37
N MET A 55 -14.33 7.36 25.19
CA MET A 55 -15.62 7.88 24.72
C MET A 55 -16.80 7.34 25.52
N PHE A 56 -16.70 6.11 26.04
CA PHE A 56 -17.71 5.55 26.93
C PHE A 56 -17.88 6.36 28.23
N ILE A 57 -16.79 6.84 28.83
CA ILE A 57 -16.86 7.72 30.01
C ILE A 57 -17.52 9.07 29.66
N VAL A 58 -17.27 9.61 28.47
CA VAL A 58 -17.94 10.84 28.00
C VAL A 58 -19.44 10.61 27.84
N GLU A 59 -19.85 9.48 27.27
CA GLU A 59 -21.26 9.10 27.12
C GLU A 59 -21.96 8.96 28.48
N ILE A 60 -21.35 8.24 29.43
CA ILE A 60 -21.87 8.13 30.81
C ILE A 60 -22.00 9.52 31.44
N GLY A 61 -20.99 10.37 31.28
CA GLY A 61 -21.01 11.75 31.75
C GLY A 61 -22.13 12.57 31.14
N ALA A 62 -22.34 12.45 29.82
CA ALA A 62 -23.41 13.14 29.09
C ALA A 62 -24.80 12.67 29.57
N ALA A 63 -25.00 11.36 29.72
CA ALA A 63 -26.24 10.77 30.21
C ALA A 63 -26.53 11.22 31.66
N TRP A 64 -25.53 11.16 32.55
CA TRP A 64 -25.67 11.62 33.93
C TRP A 64 -25.97 13.12 34.01
N SER A 65 -25.25 13.93 33.22
CA SER A 65 -25.49 15.38 33.15
C SER A 65 -26.88 15.70 32.60
N THR A 66 -27.43 14.87 31.71
CA THR A 66 -28.80 14.99 31.22
C THR A 66 -29.81 14.80 32.35
N VAL A 67 -29.61 13.78 33.20
CA VAL A 67 -30.45 13.57 34.39
C VAL A 67 -30.38 14.78 35.34
N LEU A 68 -29.17 15.29 35.60
CA LEU A 68 -28.98 16.47 36.44
C LEU A 68 -29.64 17.73 35.86
N ALA A 69 -29.57 17.93 34.54
CA ALA A 69 -30.20 19.06 33.86
C ALA A 69 -31.74 18.99 33.88
N ILE A 70 -32.32 17.79 33.92
CA ILE A 70 -33.77 17.60 34.10
C ILE A 70 -34.19 17.96 35.53
N VAL A 71 -33.42 17.53 36.54
CA VAL A 71 -33.72 17.79 37.95
C VAL A 71 -33.51 19.26 38.32
N GLY A 72 -32.48 19.90 37.79
CA GLY A 72 -32.13 21.30 38.03
C GLY A 72 -31.94 22.09 36.74
N PRO A 73 -33.02 22.46 36.03
CA PRO A 73 -32.93 23.05 34.70
C PRO A 73 -32.32 24.45 34.76
N THR A 74 -31.13 24.57 34.17
CA THR A 74 -30.49 25.86 33.91
C THR A 74 -30.00 25.90 32.47
N TRP A 75 -29.84 27.10 31.92
CA TRP A 75 -29.33 27.26 30.57
C TRP A 75 -27.89 26.71 30.44
N PHE A 76 -27.05 26.97 31.45
CA PHE A 76 -25.71 26.40 31.56
C PHE A 76 -25.72 24.86 31.53
N ALA A 77 -26.61 24.22 32.30
CA ALA A 77 -26.74 22.77 32.33
C ALA A 77 -27.10 22.19 30.96
N TRP A 78 -28.15 22.72 30.33
CA TRP A 78 -28.61 22.22 29.03
C TRP A 78 -27.59 22.43 27.91
N LEU A 79 -26.94 23.59 27.86
CA LEU A 79 -25.88 23.84 26.88
C LEU A 79 -24.70 22.89 27.06
N THR A 80 -24.28 22.66 28.32
CA THR A 80 -23.21 21.71 28.62
C THR A 80 -23.60 20.31 28.15
N VAL A 81 -24.81 19.84 28.49
CA VAL A 81 -25.32 18.53 28.06
C VAL A 81 -25.32 18.38 26.53
N ILE A 82 -25.80 19.40 25.81
CA ILE A 82 -25.80 19.40 24.34
C ILE A 82 -24.37 19.21 23.82
N TRP A 83 -23.40 19.96 24.34
CA TRP A 83 -22.01 19.85 23.88
C TRP A 83 -21.32 18.55 24.29
N LEU A 84 -21.68 17.95 25.42
CA LEU A 84 -21.22 16.61 25.80
C LEU A 84 -21.72 15.55 24.81
N TRP A 85 -23.02 15.57 24.45
CA TRP A 85 -23.56 14.67 23.42
C TRP A 85 -22.96 14.94 22.04
N LEU A 86 -22.76 16.20 21.67
CA LEU A 86 -22.06 16.56 20.43
C LEU A 86 -20.62 16.05 20.41
N THR A 87 -19.94 16.00 21.55
CA THR A 87 -18.58 15.44 21.65
C THR A 87 -18.58 13.95 21.27
N VAL A 88 -19.54 13.18 21.79
CA VAL A 88 -19.71 11.76 21.41
C VAL A 88 -20.07 11.63 19.93
N LEU A 89 -21.00 12.46 19.45
CA LEU A 89 -21.42 12.46 18.06
C LEU A 89 -20.27 12.79 17.09
N PHE A 90 -19.43 13.77 17.40
CA PHE A 90 -18.30 14.15 16.55
C PHE A 90 -17.21 13.08 16.51
N ALA A 91 -17.00 12.35 17.60
CA ALA A 91 -16.13 11.17 17.58
C ALA A 91 -16.67 10.09 16.65
N ASN A 92 -17.95 9.75 16.78
CA ASN A 92 -18.61 8.77 15.92
C ASN A 92 -18.62 9.21 14.44
N LEU A 93 -18.76 10.52 14.20
CA LEU A 93 -18.70 11.11 12.88
C LEU A 93 -17.33 10.94 12.24
N ALA A 94 -16.23 11.15 12.97
CA ALA A 94 -14.89 10.93 12.46
C ALA A 94 -14.68 9.51 11.95
N GLU A 95 -15.18 8.52 12.70
CA GLU A 95 -15.12 7.10 12.32
C GLU A 95 -16.03 6.80 11.12
N ALA A 96 -17.28 7.29 11.12
CA ALA A 96 -18.23 7.09 10.02
C ALA A 96 -17.76 7.73 8.70
N VAL A 97 -17.06 8.87 8.77
CA VAL A 97 -16.46 9.54 7.60
C VAL A 97 -15.30 8.70 7.06
N ALA A 98 -14.47 8.13 7.93
CA ALA A 98 -13.38 7.25 7.51
C ALA A 98 -13.90 5.96 6.84
N GLU A 99 -14.93 5.32 7.39
CA GLU A 99 -15.55 4.13 6.80
C GLU A 99 -16.31 4.43 5.49
N GLY A 100 -17.00 5.58 5.43
CA GLY A 100 -17.85 5.93 4.30
C GLY A 100 -17.09 6.09 2.98
N ARG A 101 -15.80 6.49 3.04
CA ARG A 101 -14.91 6.51 1.88
C ARG A 101 -14.67 5.12 1.32
N GLY A 102 -14.37 4.18 2.20
CA GLY A 102 -14.15 2.80 1.79
C GLY A 102 -15.42 2.19 1.17
N LYS A 103 -16.55 2.25 1.88
CA LYS A 103 -17.81 1.59 1.45
C LYS A 103 -18.24 1.93 0.02
N ALA A 104 -18.03 3.16 -0.44
CA ALA A 104 -18.37 3.57 -1.81
C ALA A 104 -17.59 2.80 -2.89
N GLN A 105 -16.31 2.49 -2.63
CA GLN A 105 -15.48 1.70 -3.53
C GLN A 105 -15.87 0.21 -3.48
N ALA A 106 -16.14 -0.31 -2.28
CA ALA A 106 -16.60 -1.69 -2.08
C ALA A 106 -17.94 -1.97 -2.78
N GLU A 107 -18.90 -1.05 -2.73
CA GLU A 107 -20.20 -1.19 -3.42
C GLU A 107 -20.04 -1.32 -4.94
N THR A 108 -19.07 -0.60 -5.52
CA THR A 108 -18.79 -0.66 -6.97
C THR A 108 -18.25 -2.04 -7.35
N LEU A 109 -17.29 -2.56 -6.57
CA LEU A 109 -16.72 -3.89 -6.76
C LEU A 109 -17.76 -5.01 -6.57
N ARG A 110 -18.63 -4.89 -5.56
CA ARG A 110 -19.69 -5.87 -5.30
C ARG A 110 -20.70 -5.94 -6.45
N ARG A 111 -21.06 -4.80 -7.05
CA ARG A 111 -21.98 -4.75 -8.21
C ARG A 111 -21.39 -5.47 -9.42
N ALA A 112 -20.10 -5.27 -9.70
CA ALA A 112 -19.41 -5.94 -10.79
C ALA A 112 -19.44 -7.48 -10.63
N LYS A 113 -19.15 -7.99 -9.43
CA LYS A 113 -19.16 -9.44 -9.14
C LYS A 113 -20.54 -10.09 -9.30
N THR A 114 -21.60 -9.42 -8.85
CA THR A 114 -22.95 -10.02 -8.79
C THR A 114 -23.57 -10.25 -10.18
N GLN A 115 -23.06 -9.58 -11.22
CA GLN A 115 -23.63 -9.65 -12.57
C GLN A 115 -22.93 -10.69 -13.48
N THR A 116 -21.85 -11.32 -13.04
CA THR A 116 -21.04 -12.22 -13.88
C THR A 116 -21.59 -13.65 -13.88
N MET A 117 -21.79 -14.21 -15.09
CA MET A 117 -22.09 -15.63 -15.30
C MET A 117 -20.82 -16.39 -15.66
N ALA A 118 -20.66 -17.59 -15.12
CA ALA A 118 -19.54 -18.49 -15.36
C ALA A 118 -19.97 -19.66 -16.26
N ARG A 119 -19.06 -20.11 -17.14
CA ARG A 119 -19.21 -21.33 -17.94
C ARG A 119 -18.37 -22.44 -17.31
N ARG A 120 -18.99 -23.23 -16.42
CA ARG A 120 -18.31 -24.34 -15.73
C ARG A 120 -18.25 -25.57 -16.62
N LEU A 121 -17.11 -26.24 -16.67
CA LEU A 121 -16.92 -27.51 -17.35
C LEU A 121 -17.06 -28.67 -16.36
N ARG A 122 -18.05 -29.54 -16.57
CA ARG A 122 -18.15 -30.84 -15.87
C ARG A 122 -17.38 -31.91 -16.63
N ASP A 123 -16.81 -32.85 -15.87
CA ASP A 123 -16.05 -34.01 -16.38
C ASP A 123 -14.89 -33.63 -17.31
N TRP A 124 -14.28 -32.47 -17.06
CA TRP A 124 -13.14 -31.98 -17.82
C TRP A 124 -11.86 -32.73 -17.46
N ALA A 125 -11.05 -33.01 -18.48
CA ALA A 125 -9.69 -33.53 -18.36
C ALA A 125 -8.81 -32.81 -19.40
N PRO A 126 -7.48 -32.71 -19.20
CA PRO A 126 -6.59 -32.05 -20.15
C PRO A 126 -6.77 -32.60 -21.57
N GLY A 127 -7.15 -31.73 -22.52
CA GLY A 127 -7.44 -32.12 -23.92
C GLY A 127 -8.86 -32.65 -24.19
N SER A 128 -9.77 -32.66 -23.22
CA SER A 128 -11.20 -32.91 -23.42
C SER A 128 -12.01 -31.60 -23.43
N THR A 129 -13.13 -31.57 -24.16
CA THR A 129 -13.97 -30.36 -24.26
C THR A 129 -14.83 -30.12 -23.02
N GLY A 130 -15.04 -31.14 -22.18
CA GLY A 130 -15.96 -31.08 -21.02
C GLY A 130 -17.43 -30.81 -21.43
N ILE A 131 -18.34 -30.82 -20.45
CA ILE A 131 -19.74 -30.39 -20.65
C ILE A 131 -19.91 -29.01 -20.02
N GLU A 132 -20.25 -28.01 -20.84
CA GLU A 132 -20.49 -26.64 -20.38
C GLU A 132 -21.81 -26.49 -19.63
N GLU A 133 -21.75 -25.82 -18.48
CA GLU A 133 -22.90 -25.44 -17.66
C GLU A 133 -22.79 -23.96 -17.26
N ALA A 134 -23.83 -23.18 -17.56
CA ALA A 134 -23.90 -21.79 -17.13
C ALA A 134 -24.33 -21.72 -15.66
N VAL A 135 -23.46 -21.18 -14.80
CA VAL A 135 -23.72 -20.98 -13.37
C VAL A 135 -23.40 -19.54 -12.97
N ALA A 136 -24.04 -19.02 -11.93
CA ALA A 136 -23.66 -17.70 -11.41
C ALA A 136 -22.23 -17.76 -10.83
N ALA A 137 -21.42 -16.72 -11.03
CA ALA A 137 -20.06 -16.66 -10.48
C ALA A 137 -20.02 -16.88 -8.95
N THR A 138 -21.07 -16.46 -8.24
CA THR A 138 -21.22 -16.65 -6.79
C THR A 138 -21.46 -18.11 -6.37
N ALA A 139 -21.81 -18.99 -7.29
CA ALA A 139 -22.06 -20.41 -7.04
C ALA A 139 -20.83 -21.30 -7.32
N LEU A 140 -19.75 -20.74 -7.87
CA LEU A 140 -18.51 -21.46 -8.10
C LEU A 140 -17.86 -21.88 -6.78
N GLN A 141 -17.32 -23.10 -6.75
CA GLN A 141 -16.60 -23.67 -5.61
C GLN A 141 -15.12 -23.87 -5.95
N GLN A 142 -14.28 -23.95 -4.92
CA GLN A 142 -12.87 -24.31 -5.06
C GLN A 142 -12.75 -25.66 -5.79
N GLY A 143 -11.94 -25.70 -6.85
CA GLY A 143 -11.74 -26.86 -7.71
C GLY A 143 -12.62 -26.89 -8.95
N ASP A 144 -13.65 -26.03 -9.06
CA ASP A 144 -14.44 -25.93 -10.28
C ASP A 144 -13.56 -25.51 -11.47
N ILE A 145 -13.82 -26.09 -12.64
CA ILE A 145 -13.13 -25.74 -13.88
C ILE A 145 -14.04 -24.85 -14.72
N VAL A 146 -13.54 -23.70 -15.17
CA VAL A 146 -14.30 -22.76 -16.00
C VAL A 146 -13.57 -22.45 -17.29
N VAL A 147 -14.32 -22.33 -18.39
CA VAL A 147 -13.80 -21.88 -19.68
C VAL A 147 -14.07 -20.39 -19.84
N VAL A 148 -13.06 -19.64 -20.28
CA VAL A 148 -13.16 -18.21 -20.56
C VAL A 148 -12.55 -17.93 -21.93
N GLU A 149 -13.33 -17.29 -22.80
CA GLU A 149 -12.93 -16.93 -24.16
C GLU A 149 -12.72 -15.41 -24.31
N ALA A 150 -12.05 -15.00 -25.38
CA ALA A 150 -11.87 -13.59 -25.72
C ALA A 150 -13.19 -12.79 -25.63
N GLY A 151 -13.13 -11.65 -24.94
CA GLY A 151 -14.26 -10.78 -24.63
C GLY A 151 -15.04 -11.14 -23.37
N GLN A 152 -14.74 -12.27 -22.72
CA GLN A 152 -15.43 -12.70 -21.49
C GLN A 152 -14.66 -12.29 -20.23
N VAL A 153 -15.41 -12.07 -19.16
CA VAL A 153 -14.88 -11.75 -17.83
C VAL A 153 -14.57 -13.06 -17.08
N ILE A 154 -13.40 -13.12 -16.45
CA ILE A 154 -13.00 -14.23 -15.59
C ILE A 154 -13.91 -14.25 -14.36
N PRO A 155 -14.68 -15.31 -14.10
CA PRO A 155 -15.76 -15.28 -13.11
C PRO A 155 -15.27 -15.42 -11.65
N GLY A 156 -14.06 -15.94 -11.43
CA GLY A 156 -13.48 -16.12 -10.11
C GLY A 156 -11.96 -16.31 -10.19
N ASP A 157 -11.28 -16.17 -9.05
CA ASP A 157 -9.83 -16.36 -9.00
C ASP A 157 -9.47 -17.83 -9.19
N GLY A 158 -8.39 -18.06 -9.93
CA GLY A 158 -7.94 -19.40 -10.24
C GLY A 158 -6.60 -19.44 -10.94
N ASP A 159 -6.15 -20.64 -11.27
CA ASP A 159 -4.94 -20.86 -12.07
C ASP A 159 -5.34 -21.40 -13.46
N VAL A 160 -4.69 -20.90 -14.51
CA VAL A 160 -4.84 -21.40 -15.88
C VAL A 160 -4.26 -22.80 -15.95
N VAL A 161 -5.11 -23.78 -16.26
CA VAL A 161 -4.74 -25.21 -16.39
C VAL A 161 -4.58 -25.65 -17.84
N GLU A 162 -5.17 -24.92 -18.79
CA GLU A 162 -5.01 -25.15 -20.23
C GLU A 162 -5.11 -23.83 -21.01
N GLY A 163 -4.22 -23.65 -21.98
CA GLY A 163 -4.23 -22.51 -22.91
C GLY A 163 -3.31 -21.35 -22.51
N ILE A 164 -3.28 -20.35 -23.38
CA ILE A 164 -2.55 -19.10 -23.23
C ILE A 164 -3.43 -17.97 -23.76
N ALA A 165 -3.52 -16.86 -23.04
CA ALA A 165 -4.30 -15.70 -23.43
C ALA A 165 -3.70 -14.40 -22.91
N SER A 166 -4.02 -13.30 -23.59
CA SER A 166 -3.85 -11.96 -23.03
C SER A 166 -5.07 -11.56 -22.19
N VAL A 167 -4.85 -10.98 -21.01
CA VAL A 167 -5.87 -10.60 -20.04
C VAL A 167 -5.73 -9.11 -19.71
N ASP A 168 -6.84 -8.40 -19.74
CA ASP A 168 -6.99 -7.03 -19.26
C ASP A 168 -7.33 -7.03 -17.78
N GLU A 169 -6.36 -6.61 -16.97
CA GLU A 169 -6.51 -6.47 -15.51
C GLU A 169 -6.87 -5.05 -15.06
N SER A 170 -7.18 -4.14 -15.99
CA SER A 170 -7.45 -2.72 -15.71
C SER A 170 -8.58 -2.47 -14.71
N ALA A 171 -9.56 -3.38 -14.63
CA ALA A 171 -10.65 -3.29 -13.65
C ALA A 171 -10.15 -3.36 -12.18
N ILE A 172 -8.96 -3.92 -11.95
CA ILE A 172 -8.38 -4.15 -10.63
C ILE A 172 -7.11 -3.32 -10.44
N THR A 173 -6.21 -3.33 -11.41
CA THR A 173 -4.92 -2.62 -11.34
C THR A 173 -5.04 -1.17 -11.80
N GLY A 174 -6.03 -0.86 -12.65
CA GLY A 174 -6.16 0.46 -13.29
C GLY A 174 -5.19 0.68 -14.46
N GLU A 175 -4.29 -0.27 -14.72
CA GLU A 175 -3.33 -0.23 -15.83
C GLU A 175 -3.96 -0.80 -17.11
N SER A 176 -3.74 -0.12 -18.25
CA SER A 176 -4.39 -0.48 -19.53
C SER A 176 -3.60 -1.48 -20.39
N ALA A 177 -2.40 -1.88 -19.96
CA ALA A 177 -1.56 -2.81 -20.70
C ALA A 177 -1.98 -4.27 -20.41
N PRO A 178 -2.27 -5.08 -21.44
CA PRO A 178 -2.69 -6.46 -21.24
C PRO A 178 -1.53 -7.36 -20.81
N VAL A 179 -1.83 -8.34 -19.96
CA VAL A 179 -0.86 -9.28 -19.37
C VAL A 179 -1.09 -10.68 -19.94
N ILE A 180 -0.01 -11.40 -20.27
CA ILE A 180 -0.10 -12.78 -20.77
C ILE A 180 -0.22 -13.76 -19.59
N ARG A 181 -1.21 -14.65 -19.67
CA ARG A 181 -1.48 -15.71 -18.69
C ARG A 181 -1.46 -17.06 -19.41
N GLU A 182 -0.74 -18.03 -18.84
CA GLU A 182 -0.47 -19.32 -19.49
C GLU A 182 -0.47 -20.49 -18.49
N SER A 183 -0.82 -21.68 -18.97
CA SER A 183 -0.80 -22.90 -18.16
C SER A 183 0.61 -23.39 -17.84
N GLY A 184 0.84 -23.89 -16.61
CA GLY A 184 2.03 -24.67 -16.26
C GLY A 184 3.27 -23.86 -15.85
N GLY A 185 3.16 -22.54 -15.70
CA GLY A 185 4.23 -21.67 -15.23
C GLY A 185 3.80 -20.70 -14.12
N ASP A 186 4.72 -19.82 -13.70
CA ASP A 186 4.50 -18.82 -12.64
C ASP A 186 3.45 -17.74 -13.01
N ARG A 187 3.05 -17.67 -14.28
CA ARG A 187 2.04 -16.73 -14.82
C ARG A 187 0.65 -17.32 -14.99
N SER A 188 0.40 -18.47 -14.38
CA SER A 188 -0.88 -19.17 -14.46
C SER A 188 -2.01 -18.50 -13.66
N ALA A 189 -1.69 -17.75 -12.60
CA ALA A 189 -2.71 -17.15 -11.75
C ALA A 189 -3.52 -16.06 -12.48
N VAL A 190 -4.84 -16.14 -12.43
CA VAL A 190 -5.80 -15.17 -12.96
C VAL A 190 -6.74 -14.66 -11.87
N THR A 191 -7.22 -13.43 -12.02
CA THR A 191 -8.06 -12.76 -11.02
C THR A 191 -9.48 -12.59 -11.53
N GLY A 192 -10.47 -12.94 -10.71
CA GLY A 192 -11.88 -12.76 -11.04
C GLY A 192 -12.23 -11.28 -11.24
N GLY A 193 -13.04 -10.97 -12.24
CA GLY A 193 -13.42 -9.61 -12.65
C GLY A 193 -12.53 -8.99 -13.73
N THR A 194 -11.43 -9.64 -14.11
CA THR A 194 -10.58 -9.25 -15.25
C THR A 194 -11.14 -9.80 -16.56
N THR A 195 -10.72 -9.26 -17.71
CA THR A 195 -11.30 -9.62 -19.02
C THR A 195 -10.28 -10.33 -19.90
N VAL A 196 -10.62 -11.47 -20.47
CA VAL A 196 -9.78 -12.14 -21.47
C VAL A 196 -9.89 -11.38 -22.79
N LEU A 197 -8.76 -11.00 -23.39
CA LEU A 197 -8.72 -10.24 -24.64
C LEU A 197 -8.45 -11.11 -25.87
N SER A 198 -7.66 -12.18 -25.72
CA SER A 198 -7.30 -13.08 -26.82
C SER A 198 -7.49 -14.54 -26.45
N ASP A 199 -7.72 -15.37 -27.47
CA ASP A 199 -7.70 -16.83 -27.37
C ASP A 199 -8.73 -17.41 -26.37
N ARG A 200 -8.43 -18.60 -25.84
CA ARG A 200 -9.25 -19.37 -24.91
C ARG A 200 -8.37 -19.93 -23.81
N ILE A 201 -8.81 -19.76 -22.56
CA ILE A 201 -8.16 -20.35 -21.39
C ILE A 201 -9.16 -21.17 -20.57
N VAL A 202 -8.65 -22.23 -19.95
CA VAL A 202 -9.36 -23.02 -18.95
C VAL A 202 -8.75 -22.73 -17.60
N VAL A 203 -9.58 -22.32 -16.64
CA VAL A 203 -9.17 -21.84 -15.33
C VAL A 203 -9.74 -22.78 -14.27
N GLN A 204 -8.89 -23.25 -13.35
CA GLN A 204 -9.32 -23.96 -12.16
C GLN A 204 -9.48 -22.97 -11.01
N ILE A 205 -10.69 -22.88 -10.45
CA ILE A 205 -10.98 -21.98 -9.33
C ILE A 205 -10.19 -22.41 -8.09
N THR A 206 -9.36 -21.52 -7.55
CA THR A 206 -8.50 -21.83 -6.40
C THR A 206 -9.09 -21.36 -5.08
N GLN A 207 -10.00 -20.38 -5.09
CA GLN A 207 -10.52 -19.74 -3.89
C GLN A 207 -11.93 -20.22 -3.53
N LYS A 208 -12.26 -20.20 -2.23
CA LYS A 208 -13.61 -20.51 -1.73
C LYS A 208 -14.56 -19.32 -1.91
N PRO A 209 -15.88 -19.54 -1.94
CA PRO A 209 -16.85 -18.45 -1.90
C PRO A 209 -16.62 -17.52 -0.70
N GLY A 210 -16.48 -16.21 -0.96
CA GLY A 210 -16.20 -15.20 0.06
C GLY A 210 -14.70 -14.95 0.32
N GLU A 211 -13.82 -15.74 -0.30
CA GLU A 211 -12.36 -15.60 -0.19
C GLU A 211 -11.72 -15.13 -1.51
N SER A 212 -12.52 -14.73 -2.52
CA SER A 212 -11.97 -14.16 -3.75
C SER A 212 -11.24 -12.85 -3.49
N PHE A 213 -10.39 -12.44 -4.43
CA PHE A 213 -9.61 -11.22 -4.41
C PHE A 213 -10.50 -9.99 -4.24
N ILE A 214 -11.62 -9.95 -4.99
CA ILE A 214 -12.65 -8.93 -4.86
C ILE A 214 -13.31 -8.96 -3.47
N ASP A 215 -13.61 -10.15 -2.92
CA ASP A 215 -14.19 -10.26 -1.57
C ASP A 215 -13.22 -9.77 -0.50
N ARG A 216 -11.93 -10.07 -0.64
CA ARG A 216 -10.88 -9.57 0.25
C ARG A 216 -10.76 -8.05 0.16
N MET A 217 -10.80 -7.46 -1.04
CA MET A 217 -10.88 -6.00 -1.20
C MET A 217 -12.11 -5.41 -0.50
N ILE A 218 -13.29 -6.00 -0.71
CA ILE A 218 -14.53 -5.55 -0.06
C ILE A 218 -14.39 -5.63 1.47
N ALA A 219 -13.92 -6.75 2.01
CA ALA A 219 -13.79 -6.98 3.45
C ALA A 219 -12.79 -6.01 4.12
N LEU A 220 -11.67 -5.71 3.44
CA LEU A 220 -10.67 -4.75 3.90
C LEU A 220 -11.23 -3.33 3.95
N VAL A 221 -11.93 -2.95 2.88
CA VAL A 221 -12.49 -1.62 2.68
C VAL A 221 -13.70 -1.37 3.60
N GLU A 222 -14.51 -2.38 3.88
CA GLU A 222 -15.64 -2.32 4.82
C GLU A 222 -15.20 -2.40 6.29
N GLY A 223 -13.92 -2.72 6.56
CA GLY A 223 -13.36 -2.78 7.91
C GLY A 223 -13.84 -3.96 8.77
N ALA A 224 -14.54 -4.94 8.17
CA ALA A 224 -15.23 -6.02 8.87
C ALA A 224 -14.31 -6.99 9.64
N ASN A 225 -13.03 -7.07 9.26
CA ASN A 225 -12.02 -7.95 9.87
C ASN A 225 -10.81 -7.21 10.47
N ARG A 226 -10.93 -5.90 10.77
CA ARG A 226 -9.80 -5.12 11.30
C ARG A 226 -9.52 -5.47 12.77
N GLN A 227 -8.36 -6.06 13.03
CA GLN A 227 -7.79 -6.12 14.38
C GLN A 227 -7.08 -4.80 14.74
N LYS A 228 -7.14 -4.40 16.01
CA LYS A 228 -6.36 -3.25 16.51
C LYS A 228 -4.87 -3.55 16.36
N THR A 229 -4.11 -2.56 15.91
CA THR A 229 -2.67 -2.71 15.69
C THR A 229 -1.88 -2.56 17.00
N PRO A 230 -0.63 -3.04 17.08
CA PRO A 230 0.17 -2.95 18.31
C PRO A 230 0.29 -1.53 18.88
N ASN A 231 0.59 -0.52 18.06
CA ASN A 231 0.66 0.88 18.47
C ASN A 231 -0.73 1.42 18.88
N GLU A 232 -1.80 1.01 18.18
CA GLU A 232 -3.17 1.37 18.56
C GLU A 232 -3.56 0.79 19.93
N ILE A 233 -3.15 -0.45 20.22
CA ILE A 233 -3.36 -1.09 21.52
C ILE A 233 -2.56 -0.36 22.60
N ALA A 234 -1.27 -0.10 22.36
CA ALA A 234 -0.41 0.61 23.30
C ALA A 234 -0.96 2.01 23.64
N LEU A 235 -1.42 2.75 22.64
CA LEU A 235 -2.04 4.05 22.85
C LEU A 235 -3.36 3.92 23.61
N ASN A 236 -4.22 2.96 23.27
CA ASN A 236 -5.46 2.73 24.01
C ASN A 236 -5.20 2.40 25.49
N ILE A 237 -4.16 1.62 25.81
CA ILE A 237 -3.76 1.33 27.20
C ILE A 237 -3.35 2.62 27.91
N LEU A 238 -2.52 3.45 27.28
CA LEU A 238 -2.10 4.74 27.83
C LEU A 238 -3.31 5.66 28.07
N LEU A 239 -4.20 5.79 27.09
CA LEU A 239 -5.39 6.63 27.18
C LEU A 239 -6.35 6.13 28.27
N ALA A 240 -6.54 4.81 28.39
CA ALA A 240 -7.35 4.21 29.44
C ALA A 240 -6.74 4.46 30.84
N ALA A 241 -5.42 4.29 30.98
CA ALA A 241 -4.71 4.56 32.23
C ALA A 241 -4.85 6.05 32.64
N LEU A 242 -4.60 6.98 31.72
CA LEU A 242 -4.80 8.41 31.96
C LEU A 242 -6.25 8.74 32.32
N THR A 243 -7.22 8.11 31.65
CA THR A 243 -8.65 8.28 31.95
C THR A 243 -8.97 7.85 33.37
N ILE A 244 -8.51 6.68 33.80
CA ILE A 244 -8.72 6.18 35.16
C ILE A 244 -8.08 7.13 36.18
N ILE A 245 -6.85 7.58 35.93
CA ILE A 245 -6.15 8.55 36.79
C ILE A 245 -6.97 9.84 36.92
N PHE A 246 -7.48 10.39 35.82
CA PHE A 246 -8.30 11.61 35.86
C PHE A 246 -9.66 11.40 36.52
N VAL A 247 -10.30 10.23 36.36
CA VAL A 247 -11.52 9.89 37.09
C VAL A 247 -11.29 9.96 38.60
N PHE A 248 -10.23 9.32 39.10
CA PHE A 248 -9.87 9.38 40.51
C PHE A 248 -9.47 10.79 40.96
N ALA A 249 -8.68 11.50 40.15
CA ALA A 249 -8.25 12.85 40.47
C ALA A 249 -9.42 13.84 40.55
N VAL A 250 -10.41 13.75 39.66
CA VAL A 250 -11.62 14.59 39.72
C VAL A 250 -12.52 14.15 40.87
N ALA A 251 -12.64 12.85 41.14
CA ALA A 251 -13.44 12.35 42.26
C ALA A 251 -12.93 12.84 43.62
N THR A 252 -11.61 12.95 43.82
CA THR A 252 -11.02 13.46 45.07
C THR A 252 -11.20 14.96 45.26
N LEU A 253 -11.50 15.74 44.22
CA LEU A 253 -11.84 17.16 44.37
C LEU A 253 -13.14 17.36 45.14
N GLN A 254 -14.06 16.39 45.10
CA GLN A 254 -15.36 16.52 45.76
C GLN A 254 -15.25 16.61 47.29
N PRO A 255 -14.62 15.67 48.01
CA PRO A 255 -14.45 15.80 49.46
C PRO A 255 -13.62 17.04 49.84
N LEU A 256 -12.62 17.43 49.04
CA LEU A 256 -11.86 18.66 49.27
C LEU A 256 -12.72 19.92 49.16
N ALA A 257 -13.58 19.98 48.15
CA ALA A 257 -14.49 21.10 47.94
C ALA A 257 -15.52 21.21 49.07
N ILE A 258 -16.09 20.08 49.50
CA ILE A 258 -17.01 20.02 50.66
C ILE A 258 -16.30 20.53 51.91
N TYR A 259 -15.12 19.98 52.22
CA TYR A 259 -14.32 20.41 53.38
C TYR A 259 -14.01 21.91 53.34
N SER A 260 -13.58 22.42 52.18
CA SER A 260 -13.26 23.84 52.00
C SER A 260 -14.48 24.74 52.18
N LYS A 261 -15.66 24.31 51.70
CA LYS A 261 -16.91 25.05 51.84
C LYS A 261 -17.43 25.08 53.27
N VAL A 262 -17.38 23.95 53.98
CA VAL A 262 -17.78 23.86 55.40
C VAL A 262 -16.93 24.79 56.27
N ASN A 263 -15.63 24.88 55.99
CA ASN A 263 -14.72 25.77 56.72
C ASN A 263 -14.81 27.25 56.30
N ASN A 264 -15.57 27.57 55.24
CA ASN A 264 -15.75 28.95 54.73
C ASN A 264 -17.25 29.25 54.48
N PRO A 265 -18.08 29.28 55.55
CA PRO A 265 -19.53 29.42 55.42
C PRO A 265 -20.00 30.76 54.85
N GLY A 266 -19.12 31.77 54.78
CA GLY A 266 -19.42 33.08 54.19
C GLY A 266 -19.37 33.12 52.66
N VAL A 267 -18.94 32.04 51.99
CA VAL A 267 -18.87 31.98 50.53
C VAL A 267 -20.26 31.61 49.96
N PRO A 268 -20.84 32.40 49.04
CA PRO A 268 -22.15 32.10 48.46
C PRO A 268 -22.12 30.85 47.58
N ASP A 269 -23.28 30.21 47.42
CA ASP A 269 -23.44 29.11 46.47
C ASP A 269 -23.48 29.66 45.03
N THR A 270 -22.82 28.94 44.15
CA THR A 270 -22.70 29.25 42.72
C THR A 270 -23.15 28.04 41.90
N GLN A 271 -23.34 28.20 40.59
CA GLN A 271 -23.66 27.07 39.72
C GLN A 271 -22.51 26.05 39.59
N ALA A 272 -21.28 26.45 39.94
CA ALA A 272 -20.12 25.57 39.90
C ALA A 272 -19.82 24.89 41.25
N LEU A 273 -20.14 25.56 42.35
CA LEU A 273 -19.83 25.12 43.71
C LEU A 273 -20.96 25.50 44.66
N ASN A 274 -21.53 24.51 45.35
CA ASN A 274 -22.57 24.68 46.35
C ASN A 274 -22.21 24.01 47.68
N THR A 275 -23.14 24.02 48.64
CA THR A 275 -22.96 23.40 49.96
C THR A 275 -22.58 21.90 49.90
N SER A 276 -22.97 21.19 48.85
CA SER A 276 -22.64 19.78 48.62
C SER A 276 -21.33 19.54 47.87
N GLY A 277 -20.54 20.59 47.62
CA GLY A 277 -19.26 20.53 46.91
C GLY A 277 -19.32 21.07 45.48
N VAL A 278 -18.49 20.53 44.58
CA VAL A 278 -18.54 20.88 43.15
C VAL A 278 -19.82 20.29 42.56
N THR A 279 -20.51 21.05 41.71
CA THR A 279 -21.74 20.54 41.09
C THR A 279 -21.43 19.41 40.10
N GLY A 280 -22.32 18.42 40.02
CA GLY A 280 -22.08 17.22 39.19
C GLY A 280 -21.84 17.54 37.71
N ILE A 281 -22.51 18.56 37.16
CA ILE A 281 -22.32 19.02 35.77
C ILE A 281 -20.91 19.57 35.56
N VAL A 282 -20.38 20.33 36.54
CA VAL A 282 -19.02 20.88 36.47
C VAL A 282 -17.97 19.79 36.67
N MET A 283 -18.21 18.82 37.57
CA MET A 283 -17.33 17.64 37.70
C MET A 283 -17.24 16.86 36.38
N VAL A 284 -18.38 16.59 35.74
CA VAL A 284 -18.39 15.91 34.43
C VAL A 284 -17.70 16.76 33.37
N SER A 285 -17.95 18.07 33.32
CA SER A 285 -17.33 18.98 32.36
C SER A 285 -15.81 19.00 32.51
N LEU A 286 -15.31 19.10 33.74
CA LEU A 286 -13.89 19.03 34.06
C LEU A 286 -13.31 17.68 33.60
N LEU A 287 -13.95 16.57 34.00
CA LEU A 287 -13.50 15.23 33.65
C LEU A 287 -13.38 15.05 32.13
N VAL A 288 -14.41 15.41 31.37
CA VAL A 288 -14.44 15.29 29.91
C VAL A 288 -13.40 16.18 29.24
N CYS A 289 -13.16 17.38 29.79
CA CYS A 289 -12.12 18.26 29.26
C CYS A 289 -10.70 17.74 29.54
N LEU A 290 -10.45 17.07 30.67
CA LEU A 290 -9.13 16.57 31.04
C LEU A 290 -8.78 15.22 30.42
N ILE A 291 -9.77 14.35 30.23
CA ILE A 291 -9.55 13.08 29.55
C ILE A 291 -9.10 13.35 28.10
N PRO A 292 -8.19 12.54 27.53
CA PRO A 292 -7.65 12.72 26.17
C PRO A 292 -8.67 12.34 25.07
N THR A 293 -9.82 13.01 25.06
CA THR A 293 -10.96 12.77 24.18
C THR A 293 -10.63 13.04 22.72
N THR A 294 -9.80 14.04 22.42
CA THR A 294 -9.41 14.39 21.04
C THR A 294 -8.72 13.23 20.32
N ILE A 295 -7.70 12.63 20.93
CA ILE A 295 -7.00 11.47 20.35
C ILE A 295 -7.84 10.19 20.46
N GLY A 296 -8.57 9.99 21.57
CA GLY A 296 -9.47 8.85 21.75
C GLY A 296 -10.59 8.77 20.70
N ALA A 297 -11.06 9.93 20.21
CA ALA A 297 -12.04 10.03 19.14
C ALA A 297 -11.47 9.75 17.75
N LEU A 298 -10.22 10.14 17.49
CA LEU A 298 -9.65 10.11 16.13
C LEU A 298 -8.81 8.87 15.84
N LEU A 299 -8.38 8.12 16.87
CA LEU A 299 -7.48 6.99 16.74
C LEU A 299 -7.96 5.93 15.71
N SER A 300 -9.23 5.52 15.81
CA SER A 300 -9.83 4.55 14.89
C SER A 300 -9.84 5.08 13.45
N ALA A 301 -10.22 6.35 13.26
CA ALA A 301 -10.32 6.99 11.95
C ALA A 301 -8.96 7.08 11.24
N ILE A 302 -7.87 7.37 11.98
CA ILE A 302 -6.51 7.38 11.42
C ILE A 302 -6.14 6.02 10.84
N GLY A 303 -6.46 4.93 11.57
CA GLY A 303 -6.19 3.57 11.11
C GLY A 303 -6.95 3.21 9.84
N ILE A 304 -8.25 3.54 9.78
CA ILE A 304 -9.11 3.27 8.61
C ILE A 304 -8.61 4.07 7.39
N ALA A 305 -8.32 5.36 7.57
CA ALA A 305 -7.80 6.20 6.49
C ALA A 305 -6.40 5.77 6.00
N GLY A 306 -5.58 5.19 6.89
CA GLY A 306 -4.31 4.60 6.52
C GLY A 306 -4.45 3.46 5.51
N MET A 307 -5.36 2.52 5.78
CA MET A 307 -5.64 1.39 4.89
C MET A 307 -6.28 1.85 3.57
N ASP A 308 -7.24 2.77 3.63
CA ASP A 308 -7.88 3.38 2.45
C ASP A 308 -6.85 4.00 1.50
N ARG A 309 -5.84 4.71 2.04
CA ARG A 309 -4.76 5.31 1.23
C ARG A 309 -3.87 4.27 0.54
N LEU A 310 -3.64 3.10 1.13
CA LEU A 310 -2.89 2.02 0.45
C LEU A 310 -3.69 1.42 -0.69
N VAL A 311 -4.99 1.16 -0.48
CA VAL A 311 -5.88 0.66 -1.54
C VAL A 311 -5.93 1.66 -2.71
N GLN A 312 -5.95 2.97 -2.45
CA GLN A 312 -5.88 4.01 -3.48
C GLN A 312 -4.54 4.09 -4.23
N ARG A 313 -3.49 3.47 -3.70
CA ARG A 313 -2.19 3.25 -4.37
C ARG A 313 -2.09 1.83 -4.94
N ASN A 314 -3.21 1.15 -5.13
CA ASN A 314 -3.31 -0.24 -5.56
C ASN A 314 -2.39 -1.17 -4.73
N VAL A 315 -2.39 -1.02 -3.41
CA VAL A 315 -1.75 -1.97 -2.48
C VAL A 315 -2.81 -2.50 -1.53
N LEU A 316 -3.00 -3.81 -1.52
CA LEU A 316 -3.90 -4.46 -0.58
C LEU A 316 -3.13 -4.90 0.65
N ALA A 317 -3.48 -4.36 1.81
CA ALA A 317 -2.94 -4.81 3.09
C ALA A 317 -3.97 -5.74 3.76
N MET A 318 -3.60 -7.00 4.02
CA MET A 318 -4.49 -8.00 4.64
C MET A 318 -4.84 -7.66 6.09
N SER A 319 -4.07 -6.77 6.71
CA SER A 319 -4.34 -6.26 8.07
C SER A 319 -3.78 -4.86 8.26
N GLY A 320 -4.39 -4.09 9.17
CA GLY A 320 -3.83 -2.81 9.61
C GLY A 320 -2.45 -2.96 10.27
N ARG A 321 -2.13 -4.14 10.82
CA ARG A 321 -0.82 -4.43 11.42
C ARG A 321 0.29 -4.37 10.37
N ALA A 322 0.06 -4.91 9.18
CA ALA A 322 1.04 -4.85 8.09
C ALA A 322 1.35 -3.39 7.72
N VAL A 323 0.32 -2.55 7.60
CA VAL A 323 0.46 -1.10 7.28
C VAL A 323 1.30 -0.37 8.32
N GLU A 324 1.08 -0.68 9.59
CA GLU A 324 1.83 -0.09 10.69
C GLU A 324 3.28 -0.57 10.72
N ALA A 325 3.49 -1.89 10.61
CA ALA A 325 4.82 -2.49 10.58
C ALA A 325 5.65 -1.93 9.43
N ALA A 326 5.04 -1.69 8.27
CA ALA A 326 5.70 -1.06 7.13
C ALA A 326 6.30 0.32 7.45
N GLY A 327 5.68 1.08 8.36
CA GLY A 327 6.23 2.37 8.80
C GLY A 327 7.54 2.27 9.59
N ASP A 328 7.75 1.14 10.27
CA ASP A 328 8.90 0.91 11.15
C ASP A 328 9.95 -0.06 10.55
N VAL A 329 9.78 -0.48 9.30
CA VAL A 329 10.75 -1.32 8.57
C VAL A 329 12.15 -0.70 8.58
N ASN A 330 13.14 -1.53 8.88
CA ASN A 330 14.56 -1.15 8.89
C ASN A 330 15.35 -1.81 7.77
N THR A 331 14.99 -3.05 7.41
CA THR A 331 15.65 -3.82 6.36
C THR A 331 14.61 -4.26 5.34
N LEU A 332 14.83 -3.95 4.07
CA LEU A 332 14.05 -4.43 2.95
C LEU A 332 14.85 -5.49 2.20
N LEU A 333 14.29 -6.70 2.13
CA LEU A 333 14.79 -7.79 1.33
C LEU A 333 14.01 -7.82 0.00
N LEU A 334 14.73 -7.79 -1.11
CA LEU A 334 14.12 -7.87 -2.43
C LEU A 334 14.64 -9.13 -3.12
N ASP A 335 13.73 -9.96 -3.63
CA ASP A 335 14.15 -10.93 -4.63
C ASP A 335 14.66 -10.19 -5.88
N LYS A 336 15.63 -10.77 -6.60
CA LYS A 336 16.16 -10.13 -7.82
C LYS A 336 15.17 -10.24 -8.97
N THR A 337 14.70 -11.47 -9.24
CA THR A 337 13.99 -11.81 -10.48
C THR A 337 12.59 -11.21 -10.43
N GLY A 338 12.17 -10.53 -11.49
CA GLY A 338 10.83 -9.93 -11.58
C GLY A 338 10.60 -8.69 -10.70
N THR A 339 11.39 -8.52 -9.64
CA THR A 339 11.33 -7.39 -8.73
C THR A 339 12.33 -6.30 -9.13
N ILE A 340 13.64 -6.51 -8.98
CA ILE A 340 14.68 -5.51 -9.32
C ILE A 340 14.90 -5.46 -10.84
N THR A 341 14.87 -6.62 -11.48
CA THR A 341 15.08 -6.77 -12.92
C THR A 341 13.77 -7.03 -13.64
N LEU A 342 13.79 -6.98 -14.98
CA LEU A 342 12.65 -7.38 -15.81
C LEU A 342 12.34 -8.88 -15.71
N GLY A 343 13.20 -9.67 -15.06
CA GLY A 343 13.03 -11.11 -14.83
C GLY A 343 13.40 -11.99 -16.01
N ASN A 344 13.75 -11.41 -17.16
CA ASN A 344 14.18 -12.12 -18.36
C ASN A 344 15.54 -11.57 -18.81
N ARG A 345 16.47 -12.48 -19.17
CA ARG A 345 17.76 -12.08 -19.74
C ARG A 345 17.54 -11.58 -21.17
N GLN A 346 17.99 -10.36 -21.45
CA GLN A 346 17.85 -9.72 -22.75
C GLN A 346 19.20 -9.52 -23.42
N ALA A 347 19.23 -9.57 -24.75
CA ALA A 347 20.39 -9.22 -25.54
C ALA A 347 20.81 -7.77 -25.27
N ALA A 348 22.06 -7.59 -24.84
CA ALA A 348 22.65 -6.29 -24.53
C ALA A 348 23.80 -5.92 -25.47
N ALA A 349 24.48 -6.90 -26.06
CA ALA A 349 25.52 -6.66 -27.05
C ALA A 349 25.72 -7.86 -27.96
N PHE A 350 26.15 -7.59 -29.20
CA PHE A 350 26.69 -8.58 -30.13
C PHE A 350 28.19 -8.34 -30.25
N ILE A 351 28.97 -9.37 -29.93
CA ILE A 351 30.43 -9.31 -29.86
C ILE A 351 30.99 -10.22 -30.97
N PRO A 352 31.35 -9.65 -32.14
CA PRO A 352 31.89 -10.42 -33.25
C PRO A 352 33.30 -10.93 -32.96
N LEU A 353 33.63 -12.10 -33.52
CA LEU A 353 35.00 -12.59 -33.55
C LEU A 353 35.85 -11.84 -34.57
N ALA A 354 37.18 -11.97 -34.47
CA ALA A 354 38.09 -11.36 -35.42
C ALA A 354 37.77 -11.80 -36.86
N GLY A 355 37.57 -10.83 -37.76
CA GLY A 355 37.25 -11.08 -39.17
C GLY A 355 35.76 -11.25 -39.49
N VAL A 356 34.87 -11.04 -38.52
CA VAL A 356 33.40 -11.03 -38.70
C VAL A 356 32.90 -9.60 -38.49
N SER A 357 32.03 -9.13 -39.38
CA SER A 357 31.43 -7.80 -39.21
C SER A 357 30.30 -7.81 -38.17
N PRO A 358 30.06 -6.70 -37.44
CA PRO A 358 28.90 -6.60 -36.54
C PRO A 358 27.56 -6.89 -37.24
N GLU A 359 27.42 -6.46 -38.50
CA GLU A 359 26.22 -6.65 -39.32
C GLU A 359 25.99 -8.13 -39.67
N GLU A 360 27.06 -8.83 -40.04
CA GLU A 360 27.03 -10.27 -40.33
C GLU A 360 26.62 -11.10 -39.10
N LEU A 361 27.18 -10.78 -37.92
CA LEU A 361 26.77 -11.42 -36.68
C LEU A 361 25.31 -11.09 -36.33
N ALA A 362 24.88 -9.84 -36.51
CA ALA A 362 23.52 -9.42 -36.21
C ALA A 362 22.48 -10.14 -37.09
N ASP A 363 22.77 -10.31 -38.38
CA ASP A 363 21.90 -11.01 -39.32
C ASP A 363 21.77 -12.49 -38.97
N ALA A 364 22.91 -13.16 -38.73
CA ALA A 364 22.94 -14.55 -38.29
C ALA A 364 22.23 -14.77 -36.94
N ALA A 365 22.44 -13.85 -35.97
CA ALA A 365 21.81 -13.89 -34.66
C ALA A 365 20.28 -13.72 -34.75
N GLN A 366 19.80 -12.82 -35.62
CA GLN A 366 18.39 -12.64 -35.86
C GLN A 366 17.77 -13.88 -36.48
N LEU A 367 18.32 -14.36 -37.61
CA LEU A 367 17.80 -15.51 -38.34
C LEU A 367 17.76 -16.77 -37.46
N SER A 368 18.82 -17.04 -36.72
CA SER A 368 18.86 -18.18 -35.79
C SER A 368 17.92 -18.06 -34.59
N SER A 369 17.37 -16.87 -34.31
CA SER A 369 16.44 -16.62 -33.19
C SER A 369 14.98 -16.44 -33.61
N LEU A 370 14.65 -16.42 -34.91
CA LEU A 370 13.26 -16.22 -35.36
C LEU A 370 12.32 -17.36 -34.96
N ALA A 371 12.82 -18.59 -34.90
CA ALA A 371 12.10 -19.77 -34.44
C ALA A 371 12.26 -20.04 -32.92
N ASP A 372 12.94 -19.15 -32.22
CA ASP A 372 13.20 -19.24 -30.79
C ASP A 372 12.17 -18.38 -30.03
N GLU A 373 11.06 -19.02 -29.65
CA GLU A 373 9.95 -18.32 -28.98
C GLU A 373 10.25 -17.94 -27.52
N THR A 374 11.41 -18.34 -26.98
CA THR A 374 11.84 -17.99 -25.63
C THR A 374 12.02 -16.47 -25.46
N PRO A 375 11.90 -15.93 -24.24
CA PRO A 375 12.21 -14.53 -23.97
C PRO A 375 13.60 -14.11 -24.48
N GLU A 376 14.61 -14.97 -24.33
CA GLU A 376 15.96 -14.78 -24.82
C GLU A 376 15.99 -14.68 -26.35
N GLY A 377 15.36 -15.63 -27.05
CA GLY A 377 15.21 -15.62 -28.51
C GLY A 377 14.58 -14.35 -29.05
N ARG A 378 13.42 -13.97 -28.50
CA ARG A 378 12.72 -12.73 -28.84
C ARG A 378 13.58 -11.49 -28.59
N SER A 379 14.33 -11.46 -27.47
CA SER A 379 15.20 -10.33 -27.14
C SER A 379 16.31 -10.10 -28.18
N VAL A 380 16.86 -11.18 -28.75
CA VAL A 380 17.90 -11.11 -29.80
C VAL A 380 17.33 -10.49 -31.07
N VAL A 381 16.13 -10.93 -31.49
CA VAL A 381 15.45 -10.38 -32.67
C VAL A 381 15.13 -8.89 -32.50
N VAL A 382 14.64 -8.50 -31.31
CA VAL A 382 14.36 -7.09 -30.97
C VAL A 382 15.64 -6.26 -30.97
N PHE A 383 16.72 -6.76 -30.36
CA PHE A 383 18.01 -6.06 -30.30
C PHE A 383 18.59 -5.83 -31.71
N ALA A 384 18.58 -6.86 -32.56
CA ALA A 384 19.01 -6.78 -33.95
C ALA A 384 18.21 -5.75 -34.75
N LYS A 385 16.87 -5.74 -34.58
CA LYS A 385 15.99 -4.76 -35.23
C LYS A 385 16.27 -3.33 -34.80
N GLN A 386 16.48 -3.09 -33.50
CA GLN A 386 16.67 -1.76 -32.94
C GLN A 386 18.05 -1.17 -33.24
N HIS A 387 19.12 -1.98 -33.14
CA HIS A 387 20.50 -1.49 -33.24
C HIS A 387 21.10 -1.62 -34.64
N PHE A 388 20.62 -2.56 -35.47
CA PHE A 388 21.14 -2.82 -36.81
C PHE A 388 20.11 -2.57 -37.92
N GLY A 389 18.89 -2.17 -37.57
CA GLY A 389 17.84 -1.84 -38.55
C GLY A 389 17.30 -3.04 -39.34
N LEU A 390 17.61 -4.26 -38.91
CA LEU A 390 17.16 -5.51 -39.54
C LEU A 390 15.64 -5.69 -39.31
N ARG A 391 14.83 -5.17 -40.24
CA ARG A 391 13.35 -5.26 -40.24
C ARG A 391 12.87 -6.58 -40.85
N ALA A 392 11.57 -6.86 -40.69
CA ALA A 392 10.90 -8.04 -41.23
C ALA A 392 11.24 -8.24 -42.72
N ARG A 393 11.73 -9.44 -43.03
CA ARG A 393 12.08 -9.88 -44.39
C ARG A 393 10.81 -9.97 -45.25
N THR A 394 10.97 -9.81 -46.56
CA THR A 394 9.87 -9.74 -47.52
C THR A 394 9.11 -11.08 -47.57
N PRO A 395 7.76 -11.10 -47.65
CA PRO A 395 7.02 -12.37 -47.78
C PRO A 395 7.49 -13.17 -49.00
N GLY A 396 7.97 -14.40 -48.76
CA GLY A 396 8.49 -15.31 -49.80
C GLY A 396 10.02 -15.46 -49.86
N GLU A 397 10.77 -14.55 -49.22
CA GLU A 397 12.25 -14.50 -49.25
C GLU A 397 12.93 -15.69 -48.54
N LEU A 398 12.22 -16.36 -47.62
CA LEU A 398 12.67 -17.53 -46.85
C LEU A 398 11.77 -18.74 -47.05
N SER A 399 11.12 -18.85 -48.20
CA SER A 399 10.14 -19.92 -48.50
C SER A 399 10.68 -21.35 -48.46
N GLN A 400 12.01 -21.53 -48.54
CA GLN A 400 12.68 -22.83 -48.42
C GLN A 400 13.45 -23.02 -47.11
N ALA A 401 13.30 -22.10 -46.14
CA ALA A 401 13.98 -22.19 -44.86
C ALA A 401 13.36 -23.28 -43.96
N GLN A 402 14.19 -24.20 -43.46
CA GLN A 402 13.80 -25.13 -42.41
C GLN A 402 14.18 -24.54 -41.04
N TRP A 403 13.16 -24.22 -40.25
CA TRP A 403 13.33 -23.62 -38.94
C TRP A 403 13.65 -24.66 -37.88
N VAL A 404 14.67 -24.40 -37.06
CA VAL A 404 15.03 -25.22 -35.91
C VAL A 404 14.62 -24.49 -34.65
N ALA A 405 13.47 -24.88 -34.11
CA ALA A 405 12.98 -24.35 -32.85
C ALA A 405 13.96 -24.64 -31.71
N PHE A 406 13.94 -23.77 -30.69
CA PHE A 406 14.74 -24.01 -29.48
C PHE A 406 14.31 -25.31 -28.79
N SER A 407 15.29 -26.09 -28.35
CA SER A 407 15.05 -27.27 -27.51
C SER A 407 15.98 -27.28 -26.31
N ALA A 408 15.45 -27.59 -25.13
CA ALA A 408 16.22 -27.68 -23.89
C ALA A 408 17.28 -28.79 -23.93
N THR A 409 17.07 -29.87 -24.71
CA THR A 409 18.05 -30.95 -24.87
C THR A 409 19.26 -30.51 -25.68
N THR A 410 19.05 -29.78 -26.77
CA THR A 410 20.15 -29.29 -27.63
C THR A 410 20.74 -27.97 -27.12
N ARG A 411 19.96 -27.20 -26.35
CA ARG A 411 20.26 -25.83 -25.88
C ARG A 411 20.63 -24.89 -27.02
N MET A 412 20.03 -25.10 -28.20
CA MET A 412 20.25 -24.29 -29.39
C MET A 412 18.97 -24.15 -30.22
N SER A 413 18.91 -23.07 -31.00
CA SER A 413 17.92 -22.76 -32.04
C SER A 413 18.64 -22.39 -33.33
N GLY A 414 17.93 -22.30 -34.45
CA GLY A 414 18.56 -21.98 -35.72
C GLY A 414 17.64 -22.01 -36.94
N VAL A 415 18.30 -21.96 -38.10
CA VAL A 415 17.66 -22.10 -39.40
C VAL A 415 18.60 -22.83 -40.36
N ASP A 416 18.04 -23.68 -41.21
CA ASP A 416 18.73 -24.32 -42.32
C ASP A 416 18.19 -23.74 -43.64
N LEU A 417 19.09 -23.13 -44.39
CA LEU A 417 18.90 -22.59 -45.74
C LEU A 417 19.70 -23.45 -46.72
N ASP A 418 19.42 -23.35 -48.01
CA ASP A 418 20.07 -24.19 -49.03
C ASP A 418 21.60 -23.95 -49.05
N GLY A 419 22.38 -24.92 -48.59
CA GLY A 419 23.84 -24.83 -48.43
C GLY A 419 24.33 -23.99 -47.23
N HIS A 420 23.44 -23.40 -46.42
CA HIS A 420 23.81 -22.52 -45.29
C HIS A 420 22.98 -22.81 -44.03
N SER A 421 23.64 -23.29 -42.98
CA SER A 421 23.01 -23.56 -41.68
C SER A 421 23.48 -22.56 -40.64
N LEU A 422 22.55 -21.99 -39.88
CA LEU A 422 22.81 -21.07 -38.77
C LEU A 422 22.35 -21.69 -37.45
N ARG A 423 23.17 -21.58 -36.40
CA ARG A 423 22.84 -22.03 -35.05
C ARG A 423 23.23 -20.99 -34.02
N LYS A 424 22.38 -20.83 -33.00
CA LYS A 424 22.62 -20.01 -31.82
C LYS A 424 22.24 -20.78 -30.57
N GLY A 425 23.06 -20.71 -29.53
CA GLY A 425 22.80 -21.47 -28.31
C GLY A 425 23.91 -21.36 -27.28
N ALA A 426 23.89 -22.28 -26.31
CA ALA A 426 24.93 -22.35 -25.28
C ALA A 426 26.32 -22.56 -25.91
N ALA A 427 27.34 -21.94 -25.32
CA ALA A 427 28.70 -21.97 -25.86
C ALA A 427 29.23 -23.38 -26.11
N SER A 428 28.99 -24.32 -25.18
CA SER A 428 29.38 -25.72 -25.33
C SER A 428 28.68 -26.40 -26.51
N SER A 429 27.37 -26.20 -26.65
CA SER A 429 26.54 -26.87 -27.65
C SER A 429 26.87 -26.40 -29.07
N VAL A 430 27.06 -25.09 -29.26
CA VAL A 430 27.43 -24.54 -30.58
C VAL A 430 28.88 -24.89 -30.92
N ALA A 431 29.80 -24.88 -29.95
CA ALA A 431 31.17 -25.32 -30.18
C ALA A 431 31.25 -26.80 -30.62
N GLU A 432 30.45 -27.68 -30.01
CA GLU A 432 30.35 -29.08 -30.38
C GLU A 432 29.72 -29.26 -31.77
N TRP A 433 28.65 -28.52 -32.07
CA TRP A 433 28.03 -28.51 -33.40
C TRP A 433 29.02 -28.07 -34.49
N VAL A 434 29.79 -26.99 -34.26
CA VAL A 434 30.82 -26.52 -35.20
C VAL A 434 31.89 -27.59 -35.44
N ARG A 435 32.37 -28.26 -34.37
CA ARG A 435 33.35 -29.36 -34.50
C ARG A 435 32.79 -30.55 -35.28
N SER A 436 31.52 -30.90 -35.06
CA SER A 436 30.84 -31.99 -35.78
C SER A 436 30.76 -31.74 -37.29
N GLN A 437 30.73 -30.47 -37.70
CA GLN A 437 30.70 -30.02 -39.09
C GLN A 437 32.10 -29.61 -39.62
N ARG A 438 33.16 -30.26 -39.11
CA ARG A 438 34.57 -30.06 -39.52
C ARG A 438 35.05 -28.61 -39.38
N GLY A 439 34.42 -27.82 -38.52
CA GLY A 439 34.80 -26.46 -38.20
C GLY A 439 35.85 -26.36 -37.09
N SER A 440 36.48 -25.19 -36.97
CA SER A 440 37.40 -24.87 -35.87
C SER A 440 36.80 -23.82 -34.94
N VAL A 441 37.05 -23.97 -33.64
CA VAL A 441 36.58 -23.04 -32.61
C VAL A 441 37.78 -22.20 -32.14
N PRO A 442 37.83 -20.89 -32.42
CA PRO A 442 38.96 -20.04 -32.06
C PRO A 442 39.17 -19.92 -30.55
N HIS A 443 40.42 -19.78 -30.09
CA HIS A 443 40.74 -19.54 -28.67
C HIS A 443 40.08 -18.26 -28.13
N GLN A 444 39.99 -17.22 -28.97
CA GLN A 444 39.33 -15.96 -28.68
C GLN A 444 37.88 -16.14 -28.19
N LEU A 445 37.18 -17.20 -28.63
CA LEU A 445 35.83 -17.47 -28.15
C LEU A 445 35.80 -17.73 -26.64
N GLY A 446 36.76 -18.49 -26.13
CA GLY A 446 36.89 -18.79 -24.70
C GLY A 446 37.05 -17.50 -23.89
N GLU A 447 37.97 -16.63 -24.30
CA GLU A 447 38.21 -15.34 -23.62
C GLU A 447 36.96 -14.44 -23.57
N ILE A 448 36.19 -14.38 -24.66
CA ILE A 448 34.94 -13.59 -24.71
C ILE A 448 33.87 -14.22 -23.82
N VAL A 449 33.68 -15.54 -23.91
CA VAL A 449 32.69 -16.29 -23.12
C VAL A 449 32.99 -16.18 -21.63
N ASP A 450 34.26 -16.36 -21.24
CA ASP A 450 34.72 -16.25 -19.86
C ASP A 450 34.59 -14.80 -19.36
N GLY A 451 34.92 -13.81 -20.18
CA GLY A 451 34.76 -12.39 -19.86
C GLY A 451 33.30 -11.99 -19.62
N ILE A 452 32.38 -12.44 -20.47
CA ILE A 452 30.93 -12.20 -20.30
C ILE A 452 30.43 -12.88 -19.03
N SER A 453 30.83 -14.13 -18.80
CA SER A 453 30.43 -14.90 -17.63
C SER A 453 30.96 -14.28 -16.33
N ALA A 454 32.20 -13.79 -16.34
CA ALA A 454 32.81 -13.07 -15.21
C ALA A 454 32.14 -11.73 -14.94
N GLY A 455 31.63 -11.06 -15.97
CA GLY A 455 30.80 -9.85 -15.86
C GLY A 455 29.35 -10.13 -15.45
N GLY A 456 28.99 -11.39 -15.22
CA GLY A 456 27.67 -11.81 -14.79
C GLY A 456 26.63 -12.00 -15.90
N GLY A 457 27.04 -11.84 -17.16
CA GLY A 457 26.20 -12.08 -18.33
C GLY A 457 26.12 -13.55 -18.70
N THR A 458 25.15 -13.89 -19.56
CA THR A 458 25.03 -15.21 -20.19
C THR A 458 25.47 -15.12 -21.65
N PRO A 459 26.56 -15.79 -22.05
CA PRO A 459 27.03 -15.80 -23.42
C PRO A 459 26.27 -16.84 -24.26
N LEU A 460 25.64 -16.41 -25.35
CA LEU A 460 25.13 -17.30 -26.38
C LEU A 460 25.99 -17.19 -27.64
N VAL A 461 26.46 -18.32 -28.16
CA VAL A 461 27.35 -18.34 -29.32
C VAL A 461 26.54 -18.48 -30.58
N VAL A 462 26.94 -17.76 -31.64
CA VAL A 462 26.35 -17.87 -32.98
C VAL A 462 27.38 -18.50 -33.89
N GLY A 463 26.98 -19.58 -34.56
CA GLY A 463 27.78 -20.29 -35.54
C GLY A 463 27.04 -20.43 -36.86
N GLU A 464 27.82 -20.56 -37.92
CA GLU A 464 27.32 -20.84 -39.26
C GLU A 464 28.07 -22.00 -39.90
N SER A 465 27.42 -22.68 -40.84
CA SER A 465 28.02 -23.68 -41.72
C SER A 465 27.63 -23.38 -43.15
N VAL A 466 28.61 -23.13 -44.02
CA VAL A 466 28.42 -22.88 -45.45
C VAL A 466 29.11 -24.01 -46.21
N ASP A 467 28.39 -24.70 -47.11
CA ASP A 467 28.90 -25.80 -47.92
C ASP A 467 29.65 -26.89 -47.10
N GLY A 468 29.15 -27.16 -45.88
CA GLY A 468 29.71 -28.18 -44.98
C GLY A 468 30.99 -27.76 -44.23
N ARG A 469 31.32 -26.47 -44.19
CA ARG A 469 32.37 -25.90 -43.33
C ARG A 469 31.77 -24.97 -42.30
N ALA A 470 31.86 -25.36 -41.03
CA ALA A 470 31.37 -24.54 -39.92
C ALA A 470 32.43 -23.57 -39.36
N ARG A 471 31.98 -22.37 -38.97
CA ARG A 471 32.76 -21.40 -38.18
C ARG A 471 31.89 -20.72 -37.14
N VAL A 472 32.54 -20.15 -36.12
CA VAL A 472 31.87 -19.32 -35.12
C VAL A 472 31.90 -17.87 -35.60
N LEU A 473 30.77 -17.18 -35.51
CA LEU A 473 30.64 -15.78 -35.91
C LEU A 473 30.91 -14.83 -34.74
N GLY A 474 30.41 -15.16 -33.56
CA GLY A 474 30.56 -14.33 -32.38
C GLY A 474 29.68 -14.76 -31.21
N VAL A 475 29.57 -13.86 -30.23
CA VAL A 475 28.85 -14.09 -28.99
C VAL A 475 27.80 -13.01 -28.78
N ILE A 476 26.60 -13.41 -28.43
CA ILE A 476 25.54 -12.57 -27.92
C ILE A 476 25.68 -12.52 -26.41
N HIS A 477 25.86 -11.32 -25.87
CA HIS A 477 25.83 -11.08 -24.45
C HIS A 477 24.38 -10.85 -24.02
N LEU A 478 23.81 -11.81 -23.30
CA LEU A 478 22.55 -11.62 -22.58
C LEU A 478 22.83 -11.12 -21.16
N LYS A 479 22.11 -10.10 -20.71
CA LYS A 479 22.14 -9.66 -19.30
C LYS A 479 20.73 -9.58 -18.73
N ASP A 480 20.60 -9.78 -17.42
CA ASP A 480 19.35 -9.45 -16.74
C ASP A 480 19.28 -7.93 -16.54
N VAL A 481 18.25 -7.29 -17.10
CA VAL A 481 18.18 -5.83 -17.19
C VAL A 481 17.50 -5.27 -15.95
N VAL A 482 18.22 -4.40 -15.22
CA VAL A 482 17.68 -3.66 -14.07
C VAL A 482 16.58 -2.71 -14.55
N LYS A 483 15.46 -2.65 -13.82
CA LYS A 483 14.36 -1.72 -14.12
C LYS A 483 14.84 -0.26 -14.08
N GLN A 484 14.21 0.60 -14.88
CA GLN A 484 14.59 2.02 -14.92
C GLN A 484 14.32 2.70 -13.57
N GLY A 485 15.23 3.58 -13.14
CA GLY A 485 15.07 4.38 -11.92
C GLY A 485 15.36 3.66 -10.60
N MET A 486 15.73 2.37 -10.59
CA MET A 486 15.95 1.61 -9.34
C MET A 486 17.00 2.25 -8.41
N ARG A 487 18.09 2.80 -8.95
CA ARG A 487 19.13 3.47 -8.14
C ARG A 487 18.58 4.66 -7.35
N GLU A 488 17.83 5.53 -8.01
CA GLU A 488 17.23 6.70 -7.35
C GLU A 488 16.26 6.29 -6.22
N ARG A 489 15.57 5.17 -6.42
CA ARG A 489 14.61 4.59 -5.47
C ARG A 489 15.30 4.00 -4.25
N PHE A 490 16.37 3.23 -4.43
CA PHE A 490 17.17 2.74 -3.31
C PHE A 490 17.89 3.87 -2.57
N ASP A 491 18.33 4.92 -3.26
CA ASP A 491 18.86 6.13 -2.63
C ASP A 491 17.80 6.85 -1.76
N GLU A 492 16.54 6.84 -2.18
CA GLU A 492 15.43 7.35 -1.39
C GLU A 492 15.16 6.50 -0.15
N MET A 493 15.14 5.16 -0.28
CA MET A 493 15.03 4.25 0.86
C MET A 493 16.17 4.44 1.86
N ARG A 494 17.40 4.60 1.37
CA ARG A 494 18.59 4.89 2.20
C ARG A 494 18.44 6.22 2.94
N ARG A 495 17.91 7.26 2.29
CA ARG A 495 17.54 8.55 2.92
C ARG A 495 16.45 8.40 3.99
N MET A 496 15.57 7.40 3.86
CA MET A 496 14.56 7.05 4.87
C MET A 496 15.11 6.18 6.01
N GLY A 497 16.39 5.78 5.96
CA GLY A 497 17.04 4.93 6.96
C GLY A 497 16.76 3.44 6.81
N ILE A 498 16.34 3.00 5.61
CA ILE A 498 16.04 1.61 5.30
C ILE A 498 17.23 1.01 4.55
N ARG A 499 17.76 -0.11 5.04
CA ARG A 499 18.80 -0.89 4.36
C ARG A 499 18.16 -1.84 3.37
N THR A 500 18.66 -1.87 2.14
CA THR A 500 18.17 -2.71 1.05
C THR A 500 19.12 -3.86 0.77
N VAL A 501 18.61 -5.09 0.76
CA VAL A 501 19.40 -6.29 0.48
C VAL A 501 18.76 -7.05 -0.67
N MET A 502 19.51 -7.24 -1.75
CA MET A 502 19.09 -8.08 -2.87
C MET A 502 19.34 -9.56 -2.54
N ILE A 503 18.38 -10.43 -2.84
CA ILE A 503 18.51 -11.88 -2.69
C ILE A 503 18.42 -12.52 -4.07
N THR A 504 19.35 -13.41 -4.39
CA THR A 504 19.34 -14.11 -5.68
C THR A 504 19.98 -15.49 -5.60
N GLY A 505 19.53 -16.40 -6.47
CA GLY A 505 20.19 -17.68 -6.72
C GLY A 505 21.34 -17.59 -7.74
N ASP A 506 21.59 -16.41 -8.31
CA ASP A 506 22.74 -16.20 -9.21
C ASP A 506 24.06 -16.29 -8.43
N ASN A 507 25.14 -16.57 -9.17
CA ASN A 507 26.49 -16.60 -8.60
C ASN A 507 26.90 -15.20 -8.06
N PRO A 508 27.92 -15.13 -7.17
CA PRO A 508 28.33 -13.87 -6.54
C PRO A 508 28.79 -12.77 -7.49
N LEU A 509 29.36 -13.11 -8.65
CA LEU A 509 29.84 -12.11 -9.63
C LEU A 509 28.66 -11.43 -10.34
N THR A 510 27.68 -12.21 -10.79
CA THR A 510 26.43 -11.70 -11.37
C THR A 510 25.65 -10.88 -10.36
N ALA A 511 25.49 -11.39 -9.14
CA ALA A 511 24.79 -10.69 -8.08
C ALA A 511 25.45 -9.33 -7.77
N LYS A 512 26.78 -9.28 -7.69
CA LYS A 512 27.51 -8.04 -7.46
C LYS A 512 27.33 -7.02 -8.59
N ALA A 513 27.43 -7.46 -9.85
CA ALA A 513 27.26 -6.56 -11.00
C ALA A 513 25.86 -5.91 -11.00
N ILE A 514 24.82 -6.70 -10.73
CA ILE A 514 23.43 -6.21 -10.65
C ILE A 514 23.26 -5.31 -9.42
N ALA A 515 23.87 -5.66 -8.28
CA ALA A 515 23.80 -4.87 -7.06
C ALA A 515 24.41 -3.47 -7.27
N ASP A 516 25.57 -3.39 -7.92
CA ASP A 516 26.26 -2.15 -8.23
C ASP A 516 25.46 -1.31 -9.26
N GLU A 517 24.90 -1.95 -10.31
CA GLU A 517 24.04 -1.29 -11.30
C GLU A 517 22.76 -0.72 -10.65
N ALA A 518 22.09 -1.51 -9.81
CA ALA A 518 20.85 -1.14 -9.15
C ALA A 518 21.06 -0.16 -7.98
N GLY A 519 22.21 -0.19 -7.30
CA GLY A 519 22.50 0.68 -6.14
C GLY A 519 21.95 0.18 -4.79
N VAL A 520 21.79 -1.14 -4.62
CA VAL A 520 21.39 -1.75 -3.33
C VAL A 520 22.51 -1.64 -2.28
N ASP A 521 22.17 -1.75 -1.00
CA ASP A 521 23.18 -1.69 0.08
C ASP A 521 24.01 -2.97 0.21
N ASP A 522 23.40 -4.12 -0.04
CA ASP A 522 24.02 -5.43 0.13
C ASP A 522 23.34 -6.50 -0.75
N PHE A 523 23.94 -7.68 -0.87
CA PHE A 523 23.34 -8.80 -1.59
C PHE A 523 23.65 -10.16 -0.96
N LEU A 524 22.75 -11.12 -1.14
CA LEU A 524 22.92 -12.54 -0.84
C LEU A 524 22.83 -13.32 -2.16
N ALA A 525 23.96 -13.87 -2.59
CA ALA A 525 24.08 -14.69 -3.80
C ALA A 525 23.93 -16.18 -3.48
N GLU A 526 23.63 -16.99 -4.49
CA GLU A 526 23.42 -18.45 -4.38
C GLU A 526 22.46 -18.85 -3.26
N ALA A 527 21.47 -18.00 -2.97
CA ALA A 527 20.59 -18.15 -1.83
C ALA A 527 19.58 -19.29 -2.02
N THR A 528 19.56 -20.24 -1.09
CA THR A 528 18.47 -21.23 -0.98
C THR A 528 17.25 -20.61 -0.27
N PRO A 529 16.03 -21.20 -0.41
CA PRO A 529 14.86 -20.76 0.37
C PRO A 529 15.12 -20.72 1.88
N GLU A 530 15.89 -21.66 2.40
CA GLU A 530 16.32 -21.73 3.79
C GLU A 530 17.22 -20.54 4.17
N ASP A 531 18.14 -20.14 3.29
CA ASP A 531 19.01 -18.99 3.51
C ASP A 531 18.20 -17.69 3.57
N LYS A 532 17.17 -17.54 2.73
CA LYS A 532 16.24 -16.38 2.80
C LYS A 532 15.59 -16.29 4.18
N LEU A 533 15.05 -17.41 4.67
CA LEU A 533 14.43 -17.49 5.99
C LEU A 533 15.41 -17.22 7.13
N GLN A 534 16.63 -17.75 7.05
CA GLN A 534 17.67 -17.51 8.05
C GLN A 534 18.08 -16.04 8.09
N LEU A 535 18.21 -15.38 6.94
CA LEU A 535 18.52 -13.96 6.86
C LEU A 535 17.43 -13.11 7.53
N ILE A 536 16.15 -13.40 7.26
CA ILE A 536 15.02 -12.72 7.92
C ILE A 536 15.11 -12.88 9.43
N LYS A 537 15.24 -14.13 9.92
CA LYS A 537 15.33 -14.41 11.36
C LYS A 537 16.53 -13.74 12.01
N ARG A 538 17.66 -13.67 11.32
CA ARG A 538 18.88 -13.01 11.81
C ARG A 538 18.69 -11.50 11.97
N GLU A 539 18.10 -10.84 10.98
CA GLU A 539 17.80 -9.40 11.06
C GLU A 539 16.75 -9.12 12.15
N GLN A 540 15.71 -9.95 12.26
CA GLN A 540 14.68 -9.87 13.32
C GLN A 540 15.27 -10.09 14.72
N ALA A 541 16.17 -11.07 14.90
CA ALA A 541 16.88 -11.29 16.16
C ALA A 541 17.77 -10.10 16.55
N GLY A 542 18.22 -9.31 15.57
CA GLY A 542 18.90 -8.03 15.77
C GLY A 542 17.97 -6.88 16.17
N GLY A 543 16.66 -7.12 16.36
CA GLY A 543 15.66 -6.12 16.73
C GLY A 543 15.19 -5.25 15.56
N LYS A 544 15.47 -5.64 14.31
CA LYS A 544 15.05 -4.92 13.12
C LYS A 544 13.74 -5.50 12.57
N LEU A 545 12.86 -4.63 12.09
CA LEU A 545 11.70 -5.06 11.32
C LEU A 545 12.08 -5.27 9.86
N VAL A 546 11.69 -6.43 9.32
CA VAL A 546 12.08 -6.89 8.00
C VAL A 546 10.89 -6.88 7.07
N ALA A 547 11.01 -6.15 5.97
CA ALA A 547 10.11 -6.28 4.83
C ALA A 547 10.73 -7.20 3.78
N MET A 548 9.90 -8.00 3.11
CA MET A 548 10.29 -8.81 1.97
C MET A 548 9.31 -8.62 0.83
N THR A 549 9.82 -8.57 -0.40
CA THR A 549 9.01 -8.68 -1.61
C THR A 549 9.42 -9.91 -2.43
N GLY A 550 8.42 -10.55 -3.07
CA GLY A 550 8.63 -11.73 -3.91
C GLY A 550 7.36 -12.10 -4.69
N ASP A 551 7.51 -12.98 -5.67
CA ASP A 551 6.48 -13.41 -6.60
C ASP A 551 6.35 -14.93 -6.78
N GLY A 552 7.39 -15.68 -6.41
CA GLY A 552 7.44 -17.13 -6.57
C GLY A 552 6.81 -17.93 -5.43
N THR A 553 6.42 -19.18 -5.71
CA THR A 553 6.08 -20.19 -4.70
C THR A 553 7.21 -20.41 -3.69
N ASN A 554 8.45 -20.30 -4.15
CA ASN A 554 9.67 -20.42 -3.34
C ASN A 554 9.80 -19.32 -2.29
N ASP A 555 9.15 -18.17 -2.50
CA ASP A 555 9.21 -17.03 -1.59
C ASP A 555 8.10 -17.05 -0.55
N ALA A 556 7.05 -17.85 -0.74
CA ALA A 556 5.91 -17.91 0.17
C ALA A 556 6.31 -18.13 1.65
N PRO A 557 7.21 -19.08 2.00
CA PRO A 557 7.65 -19.23 3.39
C PRO A 557 8.34 -17.98 3.95
N ALA A 558 9.15 -17.31 3.13
CA ALA A 558 9.91 -16.14 3.52
C ALA A 558 9.02 -14.89 3.64
N LEU A 559 8.05 -14.72 2.73
CA LEU A 559 6.98 -13.70 2.82
C LEU A 559 6.15 -13.85 4.10
N ALA A 560 5.80 -15.09 4.48
CA ALA A 560 5.05 -15.36 5.71
C ALA A 560 5.86 -15.10 7.00
N GLN A 561 7.19 -15.27 6.94
CA GLN A 561 8.09 -15.04 8.08
C GLN A 561 8.45 -13.56 8.27
N ALA A 562 8.41 -12.76 7.19
CA ALA A 562 8.70 -11.33 7.24
C ALA A 562 7.63 -10.57 8.05
N ASP A 563 8.03 -9.46 8.68
CA ASP A 563 7.09 -8.58 9.38
C ASP A 563 6.13 -7.92 8.40
N VAL A 564 6.64 -7.61 7.20
CA VAL A 564 5.88 -7.10 6.06
C VAL A 564 6.25 -7.92 4.82
N GLY A 565 5.37 -8.84 4.42
CA GLY A 565 5.52 -9.63 3.20
C GLY A 565 4.67 -9.05 2.09
N VAL A 566 5.30 -8.49 1.06
CA VAL A 566 4.65 -7.86 -0.10
C VAL A 566 4.72 -8.80 -1.31
N ALA A 567 3.62 -9.47 -1.60
CA ALA A 567 3.48 -10.31 -2.78
C ALA A 567 3.15 -9.48 -4.02
N MET A 568 3.70 -9.84 -5.18
CA MET A 568 3.31 -9.22 -6.45
C MET A 568 2.00 -9.81 -7.00
N ASN A 569 1.17 -9.01 -7.68
CA ASN A 569 -0.07 -9.49 -8.29
C ASN A 569 0.16 -10.45 -9.47
N THR A 570 1.31 -10.37 -10.12
CA THR A 570 1.75 -11.37 -11.10
C THR A 570 2.20 -12.68 -10.46
N GLY A 571 2.44 -12.70 -9.14
CA GLY A 571 2.92 -13.87 -8.42
C GLY A 571 1.88 -14.96 -8.24
N THR A 572 2.35 -16.14 -7.82
CA THR A 572 1.52 -17.34 -7.65
C THR A 572 0.48 -17.17 -6.52
N SER A 573 -0.62 -17.92 -6.58
CA SER A 573 -1.67 -17.94 -5.55
C SER A 573 -1.08 -18.17 -4.14
N ALA A 574 -0.08 -19.05 -4.03
CA ALA A 574 0.62 -19.32 -2.77
C ALA A 574 1.39 -18.11 -2.23
N ALA A 575 2.05 -17.32 -3.09
CA ALA A 575 2.76 -16.12 -2.68
C ALA A 575 1.79 -15.03 -2.19
N LYS A 576 0.65 -14.85 -2.90
CA LYS A 576 -0.40 -13.91 -2.51
C LYS A 576 -1.05 -14.24 -1.16
N GLU A 577 -1.21 -15.53 -0.86
CA GLU A 577 -1.76 -15.99 0.42
C GLU A 577 -0.76 -15.87 1.59
N ALA A 578 0.53 -16.08 1.31
CA ALA A 578 1.58 -15.97 2.32
C ALA A 578 1.93 -14.51 2.66
N GLY A 579 1.84 -13.61 1.68
CA GLY A 579 2.06 -12.19 1.86
C GLY A 579 0.98 -11.53 2.72
N ASN A 580 1.38 -10.63 3.63
CA ASN A 580 0.44 -9.82 4.39
C ASN A 580 0.09 -8.50 3.67
N MET A 581 0.71 -8.24 2.53
CA MET A 581 0.33 -7.25 1.53
C MET A 581 0.44 -7.82 0.11
N VAL A 582 -0.35 -7.27 -0.81
CA VAL A 582 -0.28 -7.56 -2.24
C VAL A 582 -0.15 -6.24 -3.01
N ASP A 583 0.91 -6.09 -3.80
CA ASP A 583 1.05 -5.00 -4.76
C ASP A 583 0.35 -5.37 -6.07
N LEU A 584 -0.68 -4.60 -6.43
CA LEU A 584 -1.49 -4.82 -7.62
C LEU A 584 -0.79 -4.48 -8.93
N ASP A 585 0.19 -3.58 -8.90
CA ASP A 585 0.85 -3.11 -10.13
C ASP A 585 2.13 -3.90 -10.42
N SER A 586 2.54 -4.80 -9.50
CA SER A 586 3.81 -5.53 -9.56
C SER A 586 5.02 -4.60 -9.78
N ASP A 587 5.00 -3.43 -9.13
CA ASP A 587 6.03 -2.40 -9.24
C ASP A 587 6.80 -2.29 -7.92
N PRO A 588 8.09 -2.69 -7.87
CA PRO A 588 8.91 -2.59 -6.67
C PRO A 588 9.02 -1.15 -6.14
N THR A 589 8.79 -0.13 -6.98
CA THR A 589 8.85 1.27 -6.55
C THR A 589 7.75 1.63 -5.57
N LYS A 590 6.65 0.86 -5.53
CA LYS A 590 5.58 1.05 -4.54
C LYS A 590 5.98 0.75 -3.11
N LEU A 591 7.05 -0.01 -2.89
CA LEU A 591 7.54 -0.27 -1.54
C LEU A 591 7.86 1.04 -0.80
N ILE A 592 8.31 2.07 -1.52
CA ILE A 592 8.53 3.41 -0.96
C ILE A 592 7.19 4.01 -0.50
N GLU A 593 6.16 3.91 -1.33
CA GLU A 593 4.83 4.44 -1.01
C GLU A 593 4.20 3.71 0.19
N ILE A 594 4.37 2.39 0.25
CA ILE A 594 3.90 1.55 1.36
C ILE A 594 4.53 2.01 2.67
N VAL A 595 5.86 2.16 2.69
CA VAL A 595 6.59 2.61 3.88
C VAL A 595 6.25 4.06 4.22
N GLU A 596 6.12 4.94 3.22
CA GLU A 596 5.72 6.34 3.45
C GLU A 596 4.35 6.43 4.11
N ILE A 597 3.34 5.71 3.60
CA ILE A 597 1.99 5.70 4.16
C ILE A 597 2.01 5.16 5.60
N GLY A 598 2.78 4.09 5.85
CA GLY A 598 3.01 3.54 7.19
C GLY A 598 3.63 4.57 8.14
N LYS A 599 4.69 5.27 7.72
CA LYS A 599 5.34 6.34 8.51
C LYS A 599 4.39 7.50 8.76
N GLN A 600 3.64 7.94 7.75
CA GLN A 600 2.65 9.00 7.91
C GLN A 600 1.58 8.62 8.95
N LEU A 601 1.12 7.36 8.96
CA LEU A 601 0.15 6.86 9.94
C LEU A 601 0.70 6.98 11.37
N LEU A 602 1.92 6.49 11.61
CA LEU A 602 2.59 6.55 12.92
C LEU A 602 2.83 8.00 13.37
N ILE A 603 3.34 8.85 12.48
CA ILE A 603 3.61 10.27 12.78
C ILE A 603 2.32 11.03 13.08
N THR A 604 1.23 10.73 12.38
CA THR A 604 -0.07 11.37 12.60
C THR A 604 -0.60 11.06 13.99
N ARG A 605 -0.50 9.81 14.44
CA ARG A 605 -0.85 9.44 15.82
C ARG A 605 0.01 10.19 16.83
N GLY A 606 1.33 10.19 16.67
CA GLY A 606 2.24 10.89 17.59
C GLY A 606 2.00 12.41 17.64
N ALA A 607 1.74 13.04 16.50
CA ALA A 607 1.39 14.45 16.39
C ALA A 607 0.09 14.80 17.12
N LEU A 608 -0.96 14.01 16.92
CA LEU A 608 -2.25 14.23 17.58
C LEU A 608 -2.18 13.96 19.08
N THR A 609 -1.41 12.97 19.53
CA THR A 609 -1.14 12.73 20.95
C THR A 609 -0.43 13.93 21.58
N THR A 610 0.63 14.43 20.94
CA THR A 610 1.38 15.59 21.44
C THR A 610 0.51 16.84 21.51
N PHE A 611 -0.26 17.11 20.44
CA PHE A 611 -1.21 18.22 20.41
C PHE A 611 -2.29 18.09 21.49
N SER A 612 -2.87 16.89 21.65
CA SER A 612 -3.94 16.63 22.62
C SER A 612 -3.47 16.81 24.07
N ILE A 613 -2.27 16.35 24.41
CA ILE A 613 -1.71 16.50 25.76
C ILE A 613 -1.34 17.98 26.03
N ALA A 614 -0.73 18.65 25.04
CA ALA A 614 -0.37 20.06 25.17
C ALA A 614 -1.60 20.97 25.38
N ASN A 615 -2.73 20.61 24.76
CA ASN A 615 -4.01 21.32 24.89
C ASN A 615 -4.53 21.38 26.34
N ASP A 616 -4.25 20.35 27.14
CA ASP A 616 -4.76 20.29 28.52
C ASP A 616 -4.24 21.44 29.38
N ILE A 617 -3.08 22.03 29.05
CA ILE A 617 -2.55 23.23 29.72
C ILE A 617 -3.58 24.36 29.69
N ALA A 618 -4.12 24.70 28.51
CA ALA A 618 -5.09 25.77 28.38
C ALA A 618 -6.41 25.45 29.12
N LYS A 619 -6.83 24.18 29.08
CA LYS A 619 -8.05 23.73 29.77
C LYS A 619 -7.92 23.87 31.29
N TYR A 620 -6.76 23.58 31.86
CA TYR A 620 -6.49 23.83 33.28
C TYR A 620 -6.64 25.31 33.64
N PHE A 621 -6.07 26.21 32.82
CA PHE A 621 -6.19 27.65 33.02
C PHE A 621 -7.61 28.20 32.80
N ALA A 622 -8.46 27.51 32.05
CA ALA A 622 -9.87 27.88 31.92
C ALA A 622 -10.69 27.41 33.14
N ILE A 623 -10.62 26.12 33.47
CA ILE A 623 -11.61 25.48 34.34
C ILE A 623 -11.26 25.62 35.83
N ILE A 624 -9.99 25.45 36.24
CA ILE A 624 -9.61 25.49 37.66
C ILE A 624 -9.94 26.85 38.29
N PRO A 625 -9.58 28.00 37.69
CA PRO A 625 -9.95 29.30 38.26
C PRO A 625 -11.45 29.48 38.33
N ALA A 626 -12.17 29.10 37.27
CA ALA A 626 -13.63 29.19 37.22
C ALA A 626 -14.32 28.42 38.36
N MET A 627 -13.89 27.19 38.64
CA MET A 627 -14.48 26.36 39.70
C MET A 627 -14.28 26.94 41.10
N PHE A 628 -13.12 27.53 41.37
CA PHE A 628 -12.67 27.77 42.75
C PHE A 628 -12.44 29.24 43.09
N VAL A 629 -12.60 30.18 42.16
CA VAL A 629 -12.37 31.62 42.43
C VAL A 629 -13.24 32.16 43.58
N ALA A 630 -14.43 31.60 43.80
CA ALA A 630 -15.29 31.98 44.91
C ALA A 630 -14.73 31.55 46.29
N LEU A 631 -14.03 30.42 46.36
CA LEU A 631 -13.38 29.93 47.59
C LEU A 631 -11.98 30.55 47.78
N PHE A 632 -11.24 30.68 46.68
CA PHE A 632 -9.88 31.16 46.66
C PHE A 632 -9.75 32.32 45.65
N PRO A 633 -10.06 33.56 46.05
CA PRO A 633 -10.02 34.72 45.16
C PRO A 633 -8.67 34.93 44.47
N GLY A 634 -7.57 34.48 45.10
CA GLY A 634 -6.22 34.49 44.50
C GLY A 634 -6.10 33.69 43.20
N LEU A 635 -6.97 32.70 42.96
CA LEU A 635 -7.02 31.97 41.70
C LEU A 635 -7.52 32.84 40.52
N GLY A 636 -8.14 34.00 40.79
CA GLY A 636 -8.45 34.97 39.75
C GLY A 636 -7.20 35.48 39.01
N LEU A 637 -6.04 35.52 39.68
CA LEU A 637 -4.77 35.98 39.08
C LEU A 637 -4.23 35.01 38.02
N ILE A 638 -4.57 33.73 38.10
CA ILE A 638 -4.17 32.72 37.13
C ILE A 638 -5.19 32.55 35.99
N ASN A 639 -6.28 33.34 35.94
CA ASN A 639 -7.14 33.45 34.76
C ASN A 639 -6.41 34.27 33.66
N VAL A 640 -5.37 33.67 33.08
CA VAL A 640 -4.50 34.30 32.06
C VAL A 640 -5.31 34.76 30.84
N MET A 641 -6.36 34.00 30.48
CA MET A 641 -7.25 34.32 29.35
C MET A 641 -8.27 35.43 29.65
N ARG A 642 -8.41 35.84 30.92
CA ARG A 642 -9.41 36.82 31.38
C ARG A 642 -10.81 36.47 30.89
N LEU A 643 -11.25 35.24 31.13
CA LEU A 643 -12.57 34.75 30.75
C LEU A 643 -13.67 35.43 31.58
N HIS A 644 -14.84 35.64 30.98
CA HIS A 644 -15.89 36.54 31.50
C HIS A 644 -16.49 36.09 32.85
N SER A 645 -16.94 34.83 32.94
CA SER A 645 -17.55 34.25 34.15
C SER A 645 -17.10 32.80 34.35
N PRO A 646 -17.29 32.23 35.57
CA PRO A 646 -17.09 30.80 35.79
C PRO A 646 -17.85 29.91 34.81
N GLN A 647 -19.11 30.22 34.55
CA GLN A 647 -20.01 29.45 33.68
C GLN A 647 -19.56 29.54 32.22
N SER A 648 -19.27 30.75 31.73
CA SER A 648 -18.82 30.95 30.36
C SER A 648 -17.45 30.32 30.12
N SER A 649 -16.56 30.36 31.12
CA SER A 649 -15.24 29.71 31.05
C SER A 649 -15.36 28.20 30.89
N ILE A 650 -16.12 27.53 31.77
CA ILE A 650 -16.30 26.08 31.75
C ILE A 650 -16.98 25.66 30.43
N LEU A 651 -18.05 26.36 30.04
CA LEU A 651 -18.76 26.04 28.81
C LEU A 651 -17.86 26.25 27.59
N SER A 652 -17.06 27.32 27.55
CA SER A 652 -16.14 27.57 26.42
C SER A 652 -15.08 26.49 26.29
N ALA A 653 -14.57 25.96 27.41
CA ALA A 653 -13.66 24.83 27.40
C ALA A 653 -14.33 23.55 26.85
N VAL A 654 -15.58 23.26 27.26
CA VAL A 654 -16.36 22.11 26.77
C VAL A 654 -16.65 22.23 25.27
N ILE A 655 -17.06 23.42 24.80
CA ILE A 655 -17.30 23.70 23.38
C ILE A 655 -16.03 23.50 22.56
N PHE A 656 -14.91 24.06 23.03
CA PHE A 656 -13.62 23.91 22.35
C PHE A 656 -13.23 22.42 22.25
N ASN A 657 -13.42 21.66 23.34
CA ASN A 657 -13.13 20.23 23.39
C ASN A 657 -13.94 19.41 22.37
N ALA A 658 -15.18 19.82 22.09
CA ALA A 658 -16.01 19.18 21.05
C ALA A 658 -15.57 19.61 19.64
N ILE A 659 -15.44 20.92 19.38
CA ILE A 659 -15.15 21.47 18.06
C ILE A 659 -13.78 21.00 17.54
N ILE A 660 -12.78 20.90 18.42
CA ILE A 660 -11.42 20.51 18.02
C ILE A 660 -11.37 19.12 17.38
N ILE A 661 -12.29 18.21 17.75
CA ILE A 661 -12.41 16.90 17.10
C ILE A 661 -12.71 17.09 15.62
N VAL A 662 -13.75 17.86 15.28
CA VAL A 662 -14.18 18.10 13.89
C VAL A 662 -13.08 18.80 13.09
N LEU A 663 -12.39 19.78 13.68
CA LEU A 663 -11.30 20.49 13.02
C LEU A 663 -10.10 19.60 12.71
N LEU A 664 -9.90 18.52 13.48
CA LEU A 664 -8.79 17.59 13.31
C LEU A 664 -9.14 16.36 12.46
N ILE A 665 -10.42 16.10 12.14
CA ILE A 665 -10.84 15.04 11.21
C ILE A 665 -10.06 15.10 9.89
N PRO A 666 -9.90 16.25 9.21
CA PRO A 666 -9.14 16.30 7.96
C PRO A 666 -7.68 15.90 8.14
N LEU A 667 -7.06 16.27 9.26
CA LEU A 667 -5.69 15.90 9.55
C LEU A 667 -5.56 14.40 9.82
N SER A 668 -6.50 13.82 10.56
CA SER A 668 -6.52 12.38 10.84
C SER A 668 -6.72 11.53 9.58
N LEU A 669 -7.48 12.03 8.60
CA LEU A 669 -7.73 11.34 7.34
C LEU A 669 -6.62 11.55 6.30
N ARG A 670 -6.05 12.76 6.18
CA ARG A 670 -4.94 13.03 5.23
C ARG A 670 -3.63 12.42 5.68
N GLY A 671 -3.41 12.40 6.98
CA GLY A 671 -2.11 12.17 7.59
C GLY A 671 -1.22 13.42 7.58
N VAL A 672 -0.25 13.43 8.48
CA VAL A 672 0.81 14.42 8.56
C VAL A 672 1.83 14.13 7.47
N ARG A 673 2.24 15.17 6.72
CA ARG A 673 3.27 15.04 5.67
C ARG A 673 4.60 14.56 6.26
N TYR A 674 5.05 13.41 5.80
CA TYR A 674 6.37 12.87 6.11
C TYR A 674 7.46 13.60 5.32
N THR A 675 8.61 13.82 5.96
CA THR A 675 9.83 14.28 5.30
C THR A 675 11.01 13.48 5.85
N PRO A 676 11.80 12.79 4.99
CA PRO A 676 12.96 12.03 5.44
C PRO A 676 13.92 12.90 6.26
N SER A 677 14.14 12.53 7.52
CA SER A 677 15.06 13.22 8.44
C SER A 677 15.38 12.35 9.65
N SER A 678 16.43 12.71 10.39
CA SER A 678 16.81 11.99 11.61
C SER A 678 15.70 12.02 12.68
N ALA A 679 15.63 10.98 13.51
CA ALA A 679 14.64 10.88 14.58
C ALA A 679 14.62 12.11 15.50
N SER A 680 15.80 12.66 15.85
CA SER A 680 15.91 13.88 16.67
C SER A 680 15.27 15.10 16.00
N LYS A 681 15.48 15.28 14.69
CA LYS A 681 14.90 16.40 13.93
C LYS A 681 13.38 16.24 13.76
N LEU A 682 12.90 15.02 13.55
CA LEU A 682 11.47 14.70 13.51
C LEU A 682 10.79 14.99 14.85
N LEU A 683 11.39 14.54 15.96
CA LEU A 683 10.90 14.80 17.31
C LEU A 683 10.84 16.30 17.61
N SER A 684 11.94 17.02 17.35
CA SER A 684 12.00 18.47 17.57
C SER A 684 10.93 19.19 16.78
N ARG A 685 10.79 18.87 15.48
CA ARG A 685 9.73 19.45 14.63
C ARG A 685 8.34 19.12 15.15
N ASN A 686 8.12 17.91 15.64
CA ASN A 686 6.84 17.51 16.22
C ASN A 686 6.49 18.34 17.46
N LEU A 687 7.43 18.50 18.39
CA LEU A 687 7.26 19.32 19.59
C LEU A 687 7.04 20.80 19.25
N TYR A 688 7.78 21.35 18.28
CA TYR A 688 7.60 22.75 17.87
C TYR A 688 6.26 23.01 17.17
N ILE A 689 5.81 22.12 16.28
CA ILE A 689 4.57 22.35 15.51
C ILE A 689 3.35 21.94 16.34
N TYR A 690 3.32 20.71 16.83
CA TYR A 690 2.15 20.13 17.48
C TYR A 690 2.15 20.35 18.99
N GLY A 691 3.32 20.41 19.63
CA GLY A 691 3.43 20.81 21.04
C GLY A 691 3.08 22.28 21.24
N LEU A 692 3.85 23.20 20.64
CA LEU A 692 3.56 24.64 20.77
C LEU A 692 2.20 25.02 20.16
N GLY A 693 1.84 24.45 19.01
CA GLY A 693 0.51 24.63 18.42
C GLY A 693 -0.60 24.12 19.34
N GLY A 694 -0.38 23.00 20.01
CA GLY A 694 -1.28 22.45 21.03
C GLY A 694 -1.37 23.30 22.29
N ILE A 695 -0.37 24.11 22.61
CA ILE A 695 -0.46 25.11 23.68
C ILE A 695 -1.24 26.33 23.18
N VAL A 696 -0.80 26.96 22.08
CA VAL A 696 -1.30 28.28 21.66
C VAL A 696 -2.74 28.23 21.12
N ALA A 697 -3.07 27.24 20.29
CA ALA A 697 -4.37 27.20 19.61
C ALA A 697 -5.55 27.09 20.59
N PRO A 698 -5.48 26.29 21.67
CA PRO A 698 -6.54 26.26 22.68
C PRO A 698 -6.72 27.55 23.48
N PHE A 699 -5.65 28.28 23.83
CA PHE A 699 -5.79 29.59 24.48
C PHE A 699 -6.58 30.56 23.60
N ILE A 700 -6.27 30.59 22.30
CA ILE A 700 -6.98 31.45 21.33
C ILE A 700 -8.41 30.95 21.14
N GLY A 701 -8.60 29.64 20.96
CA GLY A 701 -9.90 29.03 20.69
C GLY A 701 -10.89 29.20 21.84
N ILE A 702 -10.47 28.89 23.06
CA ILE A 702 -11.31 29.06 24.27
C ILE A 702 -11.68 30.52 24.44
N LYS A 703 -10.72 31.46 24.27
CA LYS A 703 -11.02 32.90 24.38
C LYS A 703 -12.00 33.37 23.31
N ALA A 704 -11.83 32.94 22.07
CA ALA A 704 -12.73 33.30 20.97
C ALA A 704 -14.16 32.79 21.22
N ILE A 705 -14.30 31.58 21.75
CA ILE A 705 -15.60 31.01 22.13
C ILE A 705 -16.21 31.80 23.30
N ASP A 706 -15.44 32.11 24.34
CA ASP A 706 -15.91 32.88 25.51
C ASP A 706 -16.45 34.26 25.13
N LEU A 707 -15.80 34.94 24.17
CA LEU A 707 -16.27 36.23 23.65
C LEU A 707 -17.66 36.17 23.01
N ILE A 708 -18.10 35.00 22.56
CA ILE A 708 -19.44 34.77 22.01
C ILE A 708 -20.38 34.26 23.09
N VAL A 709 -19.93 33.28 23.88
CA VAL A 709 -20.72 32.60 24.91
C VAL A 709 -21.12 33.54 26.06
N GLN A 710 -20.32 34.55 26.38
CA GLN A 710 -20.64 35.53 27.44
C GLN A 710 -21.99 36.25 27.24
N PHE A 711 -22.50 36.34 26.01
CA PHE A 711 -23.79 36.98 25.70
C PHE A 711 -24.99 36.03 25.80
N VAL A 712 -24.75 34.76 26.07
CA VAL A 712 -25.79 33.73 26.15
C VAL A 712 -26.48 33.79 27.53
N PRO A 713 -27.81 33.61 27.62
CA PRO A 713 -28.52 33.69 28.90
C PRO A 713 -27.93 32.75 29.97
N GLY A 714 -27.77 33.22 31.21
CA GLY A 714 -27.24 32.40 32.30
C GLY A 714 -25.71 32.23 32.33
N MET A 715 -24.97 33.06 31.59
CA MET A 715 -23.50 33.08 31.55
C MET A 715 -22.87 34.25 32.33
N SER A 716 -23.65 34.88 33.22
CA SER A 716 -23.28 36.03 34.05
C SER A 716 -23.39 35.71 35.54
#